data_AF-A0A1F5L8M3-F1
#
_entry.id   AF-A0A1F5L8M3-F1
#
_cell.length_a   1.000
_cell.length_b   1.000
_cell.length_c   1.000
_cell.angle_alpha   90.00
_cell.angle_beta   90.00
_cell.angle_gamma   90.00
#
_symmetry.space_group_name_H-M   'P 1'
#
loop_
_entity.id
_entity.type
_entity.pdbx_description
1 polymer ?
#
loop_
_entity_poly.entity_id
_entity_poly.type
_entity_poly.pdbx_seq_one_letter_code
_entity_poly.pdbx_strand_id
1 'polypeptide(L)'
;MVHKQSIRRPAPALPDSVFKMFQMHGKVVIITGGSGGIGYQVSRALAEAGADIALWYNNSPQADQLAVSLADEFGVKSKAYKCSVQNFDEVQAATEAVVRDFGRLDVMIANAGVPSKAGGLDDKLEDWQRVVDVDFSGAYYSARAAGAIFRKQGSGNMIFTASMSGHAANVPQQQACYNACKAGVIHLAKSLAVEWAGFARVNCVSPGYVDTAMSGDCPFEMKEEWYSLTPLKRDADPRELKGVYLYLASDANLAKQHVVRYFLRLEMKFYTKLQPKRPAWDLYIFWTVHRISAKPPVEKADNFGVQERLGIASRRDVSCFNNFQVLIPNLIMDNLQQTNPSFVLRAVKDVGFEDRPVPTLKDPWDVRVQIAQTGICGSDVHYWQRGRIGDFVLESPIVLGHESSGTVVEVGSAVKNFKIGDRVAIEPGVPCRHGSYNLCPDTVFAATPPHDGTLSKYYITQADFCYPLASHMDLEEGALVEPVAVAVQITKVGNVRPNQTIVVFGCGPIGLLCQAVSKAYSARKVIGVDISQSRADFARTFGADDVFVPPPKPDGKDSCAWSEELARIMKEKFDLGEGPDVVLEATGAEACIQTGVHLTKKGGTYVQAGMGRENVVFPITTACIRDLTIRGSIRYTVGCYPTAVDLISSGKIDVKRLITNRYKFEQAEDAFELVRQGKESVIKVIIEGVTA
;
A
#
# COMPACT_ATOMS: atom_id res chain seq x y z
N MET A 1 -4.65 -58.08 3.75
CA MET A 1 -4.71 -56.62 3.53
C MET A 1 -3.42 -56.01 4.06
N VAL A 2 -2.62 -55.38 3.20
CA VAL A 2 -1.41 -54.67 3.64
C VAL A 2 -1.89 -53.37 4.29
N HIS A 3 -1.65 -53.19 5.60
CA HIS A 3 -1.96 -51.95 6.29
C HIS A 3 -1.18 -50.81 5.62
N LYS A 4 -1.88 -49.92 4.91
CA LYS A 4 -1.29 -48.68 4.39
C LYS A 4 -0.98 -47.78 5.57
N GLN A 5 0.28 -47.70 5.96
CA GLN A 5 0.74 -46.78 7.00
C GLN A 5 0.84 -45.37 6.40
N SER A 6 0.25 -44.38 7.08
CA SER A 6 0.27 -43.00 6.59
C SER A 6 1.69 -42.44 6.63
N ILE A 7 2.07 -41.69 5.60
CA ILE A 7 3.34 -40.93 5.56
C ILE A 7 3.33 -39.72 6.51
N ARG A 8 2.18 -39.41 7.13
CA ARG A 8 2.02 -38.28 8.06
C ARG A 8 2.78 -38.55 9.36
N ARG A 9 3.72 -37.66 9.70
CA ARG A 9 4.37 -37.64 11.02
C ARG A 9 3.35 -37.25 12.11
N PRO A 10 3.44 -37.82 13.33
CA PRO A 10 2.60 -37.42 14.45
C PRO A 10 2.79 -35.93 14.79
N ALA A 11 1.76 -35.31 15.35
CA ALA A 11 1.85 -33.93 15.82
C ALA A 11 2.86 -33.84 16.99
N PRO A 12 3.63 -32.75 17.10
CA PRO A 12 4.49 -32.55 18.26
C PRO A 12 3.64 -32.40 19.53
N ALA A 13 4.13 -32.92 20.65
CA ALA A 13 3.53 -32.67 21.95
C ALA A 13 3.86 -31.22 22.37
N LEU A 14 2.85 -30.35 22.39
CA LEU A 14 2.96 -28.95 22.77
C LEU A 14 2.21 -28.70 24.09
N PRO A 15 2.73 -27.86 24.99
CA PRO A 15 1.98 -27.44 26.16
C PRO A 15 0.84 -26.49 25.76
N ASP A 16 -0.32 -26.58 26.41
CA ASP A 16 -1.47 -25.69 26.13
C ASP A 16 -1.17 -24.21 26.45
N SER A 17 -0.26 -23.96 27.40
CA SER A 17 0.11 -22.60 27.80
C SER A 17 1.13 -21.99 26.85
N VAL A 18 0.78 -20.85 26.26
CA VAL A 18 1.68 -20.04 25.43
C VAL A 18 2.97 -19.68 26.17
N PHE A 19 2.88 -19.32 27.46
CA PHE A 19 4.06 -19.00 28.27
C PHE A 19 5.01 -20.19 28.42
N LYS A 20 4.46 -21.41 28.59
CA LYS A 20 5.27 -22.63 28.63
C LYS A 20 5.95 -22.91 27.29
N MET A 21 5.32 -22.57 26.16
CA MET A 21 5.97 -22.70 24.84
C MET A 21 7.19 -21.78 24.67
N PHE A 22 7.25 -20.66 25.39
CA PHE A 22 8.38 -19.72 25.39
C PHE A 22 9.46 -20.05 26.44
N GLN A 23 9.24 -21.02 27.32
CA GLN A 23 10.24 -21.40 28.31
C GLN A 23 11.42 -22.12 27.65
N MET A 24 12.63 -21.83 28.13
CA MET A 24 13.88 -22.38 27.62
C MET A 24 14.63 -23.24 28.66
N HIS A 25 13.99 -23.58 29.78
CA HIS A 25 14.57 -24.42 30.83
C HIS A 25 15.15 -25.72 30.27
N GLY A 26 16.41 -25.99 30.60
CA GLY A 26 17.13 -27.19 30.15
C GLY A 26 17.54 -27.19 28.68
N LYS A 27 17.40 -26.06 27.98
CA LYS A 27 17.93 -25.86 26.62
C LYS A 27 19.31 -25.21 26.68
N VAL A 28 20.22 -25.66 25.82
CA VAL A 28 21.56 -25.08 25.68
C VAL A 28 21.66 -24.28 24.39
N VAL A 29 22.12 -23.04 24.48
CA VAL A 29 22.23 -22.10 23.35
C VAL A 29 23.67 -21.64 23.17
N ILE A 30 24.18 -21.76 21.94
CA ILE A 30 25.40 -21.06 21.51
C ILE A 30 25.01 -19.79 20.76
N ILE A 31 25.65 -18.66 21.09
CA ILE A 31 25.52 -17.40 20.34
C ILE A 31 26.90 -16.91 19.91
N THR A 32 27.12 -16.78 18.60
CA THR A 32 28.36 -16.18 18.05
C THR A 32 28.32 -14.65 18.16
N GLY A 33 29.44 -14.05 18.56
CA GLY A 33 29.44 -12.63 18.95
C GLY A 33 28.57 -12.36 20.17
N GLY A 34 28.43 -13.34 21.08
CA GLY A 34 27.53 -13.29 22.23
C GLY A 34 27.93 -12.26 23.29
N SER A 35 29.15 -11.73 23.25
CA SER A 35 29.65 -10.76 24.24
C SER A 35 29.49 -9.29 23.83
N GLY A 36 28.68 -8.97 22.81
CA GLY A 36 28.43 -7.58 22.42
C GLY A 36 27.13 -7.36 21.64
N GLY A 37 26.69 -6.10 21.58
CA GLY A 37 25.55 -5.63 20.76
C GLY A 37 24.30 -6.50 20.85
N ILE A 38 23.79 -6.93 19.69
CA ILE A 38 22.64 -7.83 19.56
C ILE A 38 22.87 -9.16 20.29
N GLY A 39 24.05 -9.76 20.11
CA GLY A 39 24.38 -11.09 20.63
C GLY A 39 24.23 -11.16 22.15
N TYR A 40 24.70 -10.14 22.88
CA TYR A 40 24.58 -10.11 24.34
C TYR A 40 23.14 -9.89 24.81
N GLN A 41 22.37 -8.99 24.18
CA GLN A 41 20.96 -8.79 24.57
C GLN A 41 20.10 -10.02 24.28
N VAL A 42 20.37 -10.73 23.18
CA VAL A 42 19.73 -12.02 22.88
C VAL A 42 20.12 -13.07 23.92
N SER A 43 21.41 -13.15 24.28
CA SER A 43 21.89 -14.06 25.33
C SER A 43 21.17 -13.83 26.66
N ARG A 44 21.04 -12.56 27.05
CA ARG A 44 20.29 -12.16 28.25
C ARG A 44 18.83 -12.58 28.19
N ALA A 45 18.14 -12.37 27.06
CA ALA A 45 16.73 -12.78 26.91
C ALA A 45 16.52 -14.29 26.96
N LEU A 46 17.45 -15.08 26.42
CA LEU A 46 17.34 -16.54 26.45
C LEU A 46 17.68 -17.09 27.84
N ALA A 47 18.66 -16.50 28.54
CA ALA A 47 18.95 -16.80 29.94
C ALA A 47 17.75 -16.46 30.85
N GLU A 48 17.14 -15.29 30.64
CA GLU A 48 15.92 -14.85 31.34
C GLU A 48 14.75 -15.82 31.14
N ALA A 49 14.67 -16.50 29.99
CA ALA A 49 13.70 -17.55 29.71
C ALA A 49 14.10 -18.95 30.24
N GLY A 50 15.27 -19.08 30.88
CA GLY A 50 15.79 -20.28 31.53
C GLY A 50 16.80 -21.11 30.72
N ALA A 51 17.33 -20.58 29.62
CA ALA A 51 18.32 -21.29 28.80
C ALA A 51 19.73 -21.23 29.41
N ASP A 52 20.49 -22.31 29.28
CA ASP A 52 21.93 -22.32 29.53
C ASP A 52 22.66 -21.70 28.33
N ILE A 53 23.61 -20.79 28.58
CA ILE A 53 24.20 -19.92 27.54
C ILE A 53 25.70 -20.14 27.35
N ALA A 54 26.10 -20.53 26.15
CA ALA A 54 27.47 -20.50 25.69
C ALA A 54 27.75 -19.24 24.84
N LEU A 55 28.50 -18.30 25.40
CA LEU A 55 28.88 -17.05 24.73
C LEU A 55 30.14 -17.25 23.89
N TRP A 56 30.02 -17.20 22.57
CA TRP A 56 31.20 -17.23 21.71
C TRP A 56 31.68 -15.83 21.39
N TYR A 57 32.99 -15.63 21.48
CA TYR A 57 33.64 -14.35 21.19
C TYR A 57 34.98 -14.57 20.47
N ASN A 58 35.36 -13.62 19.63
CA ASN A 58 36.70 -13.61 19.03
C ASN A 58 37.65 -12.72 19.83
N ASN A 59 37.26 -11.46 20.01
CA ASN A 59 37.99 -10.48 20.80
C ASN A 59 37.02 -9.74 21.74
N SER A 60 37.13 -10.00 23.03
CA SER A 60 36.39 -9.28 24.07
C SER A 60 37.06 -9.49 25.42
N PRO A 61 37.50 -8.42 26.11
CA PRO A 61 38.09 -8.53 27.44
C PRO A 61 37.05 -8.79 28.54
N GLN A 62 35.75 -8.69 28.22
CA GLN A 62 34.65 -8.78 29.20
C GLN A 62 33.82 -10.07 29.05
N ALA A 63 34.12 -10.94 28.08
CA ALA A 63 33.25 -12.09 27.77
C ALA A 63 33.05 -13.02 28.97
N ASP A 64 34.12 -13.33 29.72
CA ASP A 64 34.03 -14.18 30.91
C ASP A 64 33.19 -13.52 32.02
N GLN A 65 33.37 -12.23 32.25
CA GLN A 65 32.58 -11.47 33.23
C GLN A 65 31.09 -11.44 32.84
N LEU A 66 30.77 -11.22 31.56
CA LEU A 66 29.40 -11.23 31.06
C LEU A 66 28.74 -12.60 31.22
N ALA A 67 29.49 -13.70 31.00
CA ALA A 67 28.98 -15.05 31.25
C ALA A 67 28.64 -15.26 32.74
N VAL A 68 29.53 -14.85 33.65
CA VAL A 68 29.27 -14.91 35.10
C VAL A 68 28.03 -14.10 35.47
N SER A 69 27.91 -12.87 34.97
CA SER A 69 26.73 -12.03 35.22
C SER A 69 25.42 -12.68 34.76
N LEU A 70 25.39 -13.35 33.60
CA LEU A 70 24.19 -14.06 33.14
C LEU A 70 23.83 -15.24 34.06
N ALA A 71 24.84 -15.98 34.53
CA ALA A 71 24.63 -17.09 35.44
C ALA A 71 24.06 -16.61 36.79
N ASP A 72 24.62 -15.54 37.34
CA ASP A 72 24.22 -14.97 38.62
C ASP A 72 22.83 -14.29 38.54
N GLU A 73 22.54 -13.54 37.47
CA GLU A 73 21.29 -12.78 37.32
C GLU A 73 20.07 -13.70 37.11
N PHE A 74 20.22 -14.80 36.36
CA PHE A 74 19.09 -15.64 35.94
C PHE A 74 19.11 -17.06 36.52
N GLY A 75 20.16 -17.44 37.27
CA GLY A 75 20.27 -18.78 37.86
C GLY A 75 20.44 -19.89 36.83
N VAL A 76 21.04 -19.59 35.68
CA VAL A 76 21.34 -20.54 34.59
C VAL A 76 22.83 -20.87 34.54
N LYS A 77 23.24 -21.90 33.80
CA LYS A 77 24.67 -22.09 33.49
C LYS A 77 25.06 -21.17 32.34
N SER A 78 26.15 -20.43 32.50
CA SER A 78 26.73 -19.67 31.40
C SER A 78 28.26 -19.73 31.40
N LYS A 79 28.85 -19.79 30.20
CA LYS A 79 30.30 -19.84 30.00
C LYS A 79 30.71 -19.17 28.69
N ALA A 80 31.82 -18.47 28.70
CA ALA A 80 32.40 -17.88 27.49
C ALA A 80 33.40 -18.83 26.81
N TYR A 81 33.45 -18.78 25.49
CA TYR A 81 34.33 -19.57 24.64
C TYR A 81 34.98 -18.67 23.60
N LYS A 82 36.32 -18.62 23.61
CA LYS A 82 37.07 -17.94 22.56
C LYS A 82 37.04 -18.79 21.29
N CYS A 83 36.47 -18.25 20.22
CA CYS A 83 36.32 -18.93 18.94
C CYS A 83 36.27 -17.91 17.80
N SER A 84 37.23 -17.99 16.86
CA SER A 84 37.13 -17.25 15.61
C SER A 84 36.22 -18.01 14.64
N VAL A 85 35.09 -17.39 14.26
CA VAL A 85 34.16 -18.01 13.29
C VAL A 85 34.75 -18.12 11.88
N GLN A 86 35.90 -17.51 11.62
CA GLN A 86 36.62 -17.62 10.34
C GLN A 86 37.33 -18.97 10.19
N ASN A 87 37.55 -19.70 11.29
CA ASN A 87 38.29 -20.96 11.30
C ASN A 87 37.35 -22.11 11.65
N PHE A 88 37.12 -23.01 10.69
CA PHE A 88 36.21 -24.14 10.88
C PHE A 88 36.66 -25.08 12.01
N ASP A 89 37.96 -25.32 12.17
CA ASP A 89 38.48 -26.22 13.20
C ASP A 89 38.25 -25.66 14.61
N GLU A 90 38.40 -24.34 14.79
CA GLU A 90 38.05 -23.65 16.04
C GLU A 90 36.55 -23.72 16.31
N VAL A 91 35.72 -23.47 15.29
CA VAL A 91 34.26 -23.58 15.39
C VAL A 91 33.85 -24.99 15.80
N GLN A 92 34.45 -26.01 15.20
CA GLN A 92 34.18 -27.40 15.55
C GLN A 92 34.61 -27.72 16.99
N ALA A 93 35.84 -27.38 17.36
CA ALA A 93 36.37 -27.64 18.70
C ALA A 93 35.58 -26.90 19.80
N ALA A 94 35.18 -25.65 19.56
CA ALA A 94 34.34 -24.87 20.46
C ALA A 94 32.93 -25.47 20.59
N THR A 95 32.35 -25.97 19.48
CA THR A 95 31.04 -26.65 19.53
C THR A 95 31.11 -27.92 20.37
N GLU A 96 32.15 -28.73 20.17
CA GLU A 96 32.39 -29.96 20.92
C GLU A 96 32.66 -29.67 22.41
N ALA A 97 33.37 -28.58 22.71
CA ALA A 97 33.59 -28.13 24.08
C ALA A 97 32.28 -27.74 24.78
N VAL A 98 31.38 -27.01 24.09
CA VAL A 98 30.06 -26.67 24.64
C VAL A 98 29.25 -27.95 24.91
N VAL A 99 29.20 -28.89 23.97
CA VAL A 99 28.47 -30.15 24.17
C VAL A 99 29.06 -30.97 25.31
N ARG A 100 30.37 -30.98 25.50
CA ARG A 100 31.02 -31.64 26.64
C ARG A 100 30.66 -30.97 27.98
N ASP A 101 30.69 -29.64 28.01
CA ASP A 101 30.53 -28.87 29.25
C ASP A 101 29.06 -28.73 29.68
N PHE A 102 28.12 -28.70 28.72
CA PHE A 102 26.67 -28.56 28.96
C PHE A 102 25.85 -29.82 28.66
N GLY A 103 26.43 -30.83 28.00
CA GLY A 103 25.83 -32.13 27.70
C GLY A 103 25.01 -32.22 26.41
N ARG A 104 24.60 -31.09 25.82
CA ARG A 104 23.76 -31.02 24.61
C ARG A 104 23.90 -29.67 23.90
N LEU A 105 23.31 -29.57 22.71
CA LEU A 105 23.12 -28.30 22.02
C LEU A 105 21.69 -28.23 21.43
N ASP A 106 20.89 -27.26 21.83
CA ASP A 106 19.51 -27.12 21.34
C ASP A 106 19.37 -26.00 20.31
N VAL A 107 20.08 -24.89 20.50
CA VAL A 107 20.00 -23.72 19.62
C VAL A 107 21.40 -23.20 19.28
N MET A 108 21.64 -22.94 17.99
CA MET A 108 22.82 -22.24 17.50
C MET A 108 22.39 -20.93 16.85
N ILE A 109 22.91 -19.81 17.34
CA ILE A 109 22.64 -18.48 16.79
C ILE A 109 23.93 -17.96 16.14
N ALA A 110 23.99 -18.01 14.81
CA ALA A 110 25.06 -17.42 14.02
C ALA A 110 24.83 -15.91 13.88
N ASN A 111 25.27 -15.16 14.89
CA ASN A 111 25.07 -13.71 15.02
C ASN A 111 26.31 -12.88 14.71
N ALA A 112 27.51 -13.44 14.77
CA ALA A 112 28.75 -12.74 14.45
C ALA A 112 28.69 -12.10 13.06
N GLY A 113 29.19 -10.87 12.97
CA GLY A 113 29.27 -10.11 11.73
C GLY A 113 30.22 -8.94 11.86
N VAL A 114 30.69 -8.43 10.73
CA VAL A 114 31.56 -7.25 10.62
C VAL A 114 31.15 -6.38 9.43
N PRO A 115 31.30 -5.05 9.52
CA PRO A 115 30.93 -4.18 8.42
C PRO A 115 32.01 -4.17 7.33
N SER A 116 31.59 -3.82 6.10
CA SER A 116 32.49 -3.28 5.07
C SER A 116 32.95 -1.88 5.48
N LYS A 117 34.23 -1.57 5.25
CA LYS A 117 34.81 -0.25 5.59
C LYS A 117 34.80 0.74 4.42
N ALA A 118 34.65 0.24 3.20
CA ALA A 118 34.54 1.03 1.98
C ALA A 118 33.58 0.37 0.98
N GLY A 119 33.20 1.11 -0.07
CA GLY A 119 32.25 0.66 -1.08
C GLY A 119 32.92 0.26 -2.39
N GLY A 120 32.42 -0.78 -3.04
CA GLY A 120 32.75 -1.09 -4.43
C GLY A 120 34.26 -1.27 -4.67
N LEU A 121 34.83 -0.45 -5.56
CA LEU A 121 36.24 -0.51 -5.96
C LEU A 121 37.21 0.06 -4.91
N ASP A 122 36.70 0.79 -3.91
CA ASP A 122 37.51 1.38 -2.85
C ASP A 122 37.77 0.38 -1.69
N ASP A 123 37.08 -0.77 -1.69
CA ASP A 123 37.26 -1.82 -0.70
C ASP A 123 38.52 -2.64 -1.00
N LYS A 124 39.37 -2.85 0.02
CA LYS A 124 40.57 -3.67 -0.13
C LYS A 124 40.17 -5.14 -0.25
N LEU A 125 40.93 -5.91 -1.02
CA LEU A 125 40.68 -7.36 -1.18
C LEU A 125 40.74 -8.10 0.16
N GLU A 126 41.59 -7.66 1.08
CA GLU A 126 41.68 -8.23 2.43
C GLU A 126 40.43 -7.93 3.27
N ASP A 127 39.85 -6.73 3.12
CA ASP A 127 38.60 -6.36 3.80
C ASP A 127 37.41 -7.12 3.22
N TRP A 128 37.37 -7.31 1.89
CA TRP A 128 36.42 -8.20 1.22
C TRP A 128 36.50 -9.61 1.81
N GLN A 129 37.70 -10.21 1.82
CA GLN A 129 37.90 -11.58 2.29
C GLN A 129 37.49 -11.72 3.76
N ARG A 130 37.86 -10.75 4.60
CA ARG A 130 37.46 -10.71 6.02
C ARG A 130 35.93 -10.68 6.19
N VAL A 131 35.22 -9.88 5.40
CA VAL A 131 33.74 -9.83 5.45
C VAL A 131 33.16 -11.16 4.98
N VAL A 132 33.65 -11.75 3.89
CA VAL A 132 33.19 -13.07 3.43
C VAL A 132 33.41 -14.13 4.50
N ASP A 133 34.59 -14.17 5.11
CA ASP A 133 34.98 -15.20 6.06
C ASP A 133 34.19 -15.13 7.37
N VAL A 134 33.88 -13.91 7.85
CA VAL A 134 33.07 -13.76 9.07
C VAL A 134 31.58 -13.89 8.77
N ASP A 135 31.06 -13.14 7.80
CA ASP A 135 29.62 -12.91 7.64
C ASP A 135 28.91 -13.98 6.83
N PHE A 136 29.64 -14.73 5.99
CA PHE A 136 29.08 -15.83 5.20
C PHE A 136 29.70 -17.18 5.56
N SER A 137 31.01 -17.34 5.40
CA SER A 137 31.70 -18.60 5.72
C SER A 137 31.53 -18.97 7.19
N GLY A 138 31.70 -18.03 8.12
CA GLY A 138 31.54 -18.27 9.54
C GLY A 138 30.11 -18.63 9.96
N ALA A 139 29.11 -18.08 9.28
CA ALA A 139 27.71 -18.49 9.43
C ALA A 139 27.52 -19.94 8.97
N TYR A 140 28.09 -20.32 7.82
CA TYR A 140 28.05 -21.70 7.33
C TYR A 140 28.81 -22.68 8.24
N TYR A 141 30.00 -22.32 8.72
CA TYR A 141 30.79 -23.14 9.66
C TYR A 141 30.03 -23.41 10.94
N SER A 142 29.40 -22.37 11.49
CA SER A 142 28.50 -22.45 12.66
C SER A 142 27.36 -23.44 12.42
N ALA A 143 26.67 -23.33 11.28
CA ALA A 143 25.62 -24.25 10.89
C ALA A 143 26.14 -25.68 10.72
N ARG A 144 27.29 -25.88 10.06
CA ARG A 144 27.86 -27.20 9.81
C ARG A 144 28.19 -27.92 11.12
N ALA A 145 28.85 -27.25 12.06
CA ALA A 145 29.20 -27.82 13.36
C ALA A 145 27.96 -28.13 14.20
N ALA A 146 27.03 -27.19 14.33
CA ALA A 146 25.78 -27.40 15.08
C ALA A 146 24.89 -28.47 14.43
N GLY A 147 24.77 -28.46 13.10
CA GLY A 147 23.98 -29.42 12.33
C GLY A 147 24.45 -30.87 12.50
N ALA A 148 25.76 -31.10 12.64
CA ALA A 148 26.32 -32.41 12.95
C ALA A 148 25.85 -32.93 14.33
N ILE A 149 25.74 -32.05 15.33
CA ILE A 149 25.19 -32.36 16.65
C ILE A 149 23.68 -32.58 16.58
N PHE A 150 22.94 -31.65 15.96
CA PHE A 150 21.49 -31.74 15.81
C PHE A 150 21.04 -33.03 15.13
N ARG A 151 21.77 -33.45 14.09
CA ARG A 151 21.48 -34.70 13.37
C ARG A 151 21.67 -35.93 14.25
N LYS A 152 22.72 -35.97 15.07
CA LYS A 152 22.96 -37.05 16.03
C LYS A 152 21.90 -37.08 17.14
N GLN A 153 21.48 -35.91 17.62
CA GLN A 153 20.43 -35.77 18.64
C GLN A 153 19.00 -35.99 18.10
N GLY A 154 18.80 -35.91 16.78
CA GLY A 154 17.48 -35.91 16.14
C GLY A 154 16.65 -34.64 16.39
N SER A 155 17.24 -33.61 17.00
CA SER A 155 16.59 -32.33 17.30
C SER A 155 17.60 -31.19 17.36
N GLY A 156 17.15 -29.99 17.00
CA GLY A 156 17.94 -28.77 17.06
C GLY A 156 17.28 -27.58 16.36
N ASN A 157 17.84 -26.39 16.58
CA ASN A 157 17.36 -25.15 16.00
C ASN A 157 18.52 -24.22 15.62
N MET A 158 18.63 -23.90 14.34
CA MET A 158 19.59 -22.94 13.81
C MET A 158 18.91 -21.59 13.60
N ILE A 159 19.53 -20.51 14.04
CA ILE A 159 19.08 -19.15 13.79
C ILE A 159 20.24 -18.36 13.20
N PHE A 160 20.04 -17.80 12.02
CA PHE A 160 20.99 -16.88 11.39
C PHE A 160 20.60 -15.44 11.68
N THR A 161 21.60 -14.59 11.92
CA THR A 161 21.44 -13.13 11.88
C THR A 161 21.97 -12.62 10.55
N ALA A 162 21.05 -12.34 9.63
CA ALA A 162 21.34 -11.66 8.39
C ALA A 162 21.24 -10.14 8.59
N SER A 163 20.68 -9.41 7.62
CA SER A 163 20.44 -7.97 7.70
C SER A 163 19.39 -7.55 6.68
N MET A 164 18.77 -6.38 6.87
CA MET A 164 18.04 -5.68 5.82
C MET A 164 18.87 -5.51 4.53
N SER A 165 20.20 -5.39 4.67
CA SER A 165 21.18 -5.30 3.58
C SER A 165 21.19 -6.51 2.65
N GLY A 166 20.69 -7.66 3.13
CA GLY A 166 20.51 -8.85 2.29
C GLY A 166 19.26 -8.83 1.42
N HIS A 167 18.36 -7.86 1.64
CA HIS A 167 17.11 -7.69 0.88
C HIS A 167 17.14 -6.45 -0.02
N ALA A 168 17.93 -5.45 0.33
CA ALA A 168 18.06 -4.22 -0.44
C ALA A 168 19.49 -3.65 -0.33
N ALA A 169 19.91 -2.90 -1.36
CA ALA A 169 21.10 -2.08 -1.27
C ALA A 169 20.78 -0.83 -0.44
N ASN A 170 21.46 -0.66 0.69
CA ASN A 170 21.29 0.50 1.53
C ASN A 170 21.83 1.76 0.84
N VAL A 171 21.13 2.88 0.99
CA VAL A 171 21.59 4.20 0.55
C VAL A 171 21.66 5.12 1.76
N PRO A 172 22.68 6.00 1.86
CA PRO A 172 23.81 6.19 0.93
C PRO A 172 24.95 5.17 1.10
N GLN A 173 24.86 4.25 2.07
CA GLN A 173 25.98 3.40 2.47
C GLN A 173 26.37 2.36 1.40
N GLN A 174 27.55 2.51 0.83
CA GLN A 174 28.10 1.58 -0.16
C GLN A 174 28.83 0.42 0.53
N GLN A 175 28.32 -0.81 0.38
CA GLN A 175 28.83 -2.00 1.07
C GLN A 175 28.49 -3.30 0.34
N ALA A 176 28.93 -3.40 -0.93
CA ALA A 176 28.53 -4.48 -1.83
C ALA A 176 28.85 -5.88 -1.30
N CYS A 177 30.03 -6.08 -0.70
CA CYS A 177 30.44 -7.37 -0.12
C CYS A 177 29.50 -7.80 1.01
N TYR A 178 29.25 -6.90 1.97
CA TYR A 178 28.35 -7.16 3.09
C TYR A 178 26.93 -7.48 2.63
N ASN A 179 26.38 -6.69 1.70
CA ASN A 179 25.06 -6.94 1.11
C ASN A 179 24.97 -8.33 0.47
N ALA A 180 25.98 -8.71 -0.33
CA ALA A 180 26.06 -10.01 -0.97
C ALA A 180 26.15 -11.15 0.05
N CYS A 181 26.97 -11.00 1.09
CA CYS A 181 27.10 -11.99 2.18
C CYS A 181 25.77 -12.18 2.90
N LYS A 182 25.08 -11.10 3.27
CA LYS A 182 23.79 -11.19 3.99
C LYS A 182 22.67 -11.75 3.12
N ALA A 183 22.66 -11.46 1.82
CA ALA A 183 21.77 -12.12 0.86
C ALA A 183 22.06 -13.63 0.78
N GLY A 184 23.35 -14.00 0.73
CA GLY A 184 23.83 -15.37 0.79
C GLY A 184 23.37 -16.11 2.05
N VAL A 185 23.49 -15.49 3.23
CA VAL A 185 23.02 -16.06 4.50
C VAL A 185 21.50 -16.30 4.49
N ILE A 186 20.71 -15.37 3.96
CA ILE A 186 19.26 -15.54 3.83
C ILE A 186 18.94 -16.76 2.95
N HIS A 187 19.63 -16.89 1.83
CA HIS A 187 19.42 -18.02 0.92
C HIS A 187 19.91 -19.35 1.53
N LEU A 188 21.05 -19.34 2.21
CA LEU A 188 21.58 -20.49 2.94
C LEU A 188 20.58 -20.98 4.00
N ALA A 189 20.00 -20.07 4.78
CA ALA A 189 18.99 -20.42 5.77
C ALA A 189 17.75 -21.08 5.13
N LYS A 190 17.33 -20.62 3.94
CA LYS A 190 16.23 -21.23 3.17
C LYS A 190 16.55 -22.66 2.72
N SER A 191 17.74 -22.87 2.17
CA SER A 191 18.17 -24.21 1.72
C SER A 191 18.27 -25.19 2.89
N LEU A 192 18.96 -24.78 3.97
CA LEU A 192 19.13 -25.64 5.14
C LEU A 192 17.80 -25.93 5.86
N ALA A 193 16.82 -25.02 5.83
CA ALA A 193 15.49 -25.29 6.39
C ALA A 193 14.80 -26.47 5.70
N VAL A 194 14.99 -26.62 4.38
CA VAL A 194 14.45 -27.75 3.62
C VAL A 194 15.27 -29.01 3.87
N GLU A 195 16.60 -28.91 3.80
CA GLU A 195 17.51 -30.04 3.97
C GLU A 195 17.43 -30.66 5.38
N TRP A 196 17.17 -29.84 6.41
CA TRP A 196 17.18 -30.27 7.81
C TRP A 196 15.80 -30.55 8.38
N ALA A 197 14.71 -30.37 7.61
CA ALA A 197 13.33 -30.57 8.06
C ALA A 197 13.09 -31.93 8.74
N GLY A 198 13.93 -32.93 8.44
CA GLY A 198 13.90 -34.24 9.07
C GLY A 198 14.28 -34.27 10.55
N PHE A 199 15.16 -33.36 11.01
CA PHE A 199 15.82 -33.44 12.32
C PHE A 199 16.07 -32.09 13.01
N ALA A 200 15.96 -30.95 12.35
CA ALA A 200 16.19 -29.63 12.95
C ALA A 200 15.36 -28.53 12.28
N ARG A 201 15.23 -27.39 12.98
CA ARG A 201 14.65 -26.15 12.43
C ARG A 201 15.75 -25.20 12.01
N VAL A 202 15.48 -24.38 11.00
CA VAL A 202 16.36 -23.29 10.58
C VAL A 202 15.54 -22.02 10.39
N ASN A 203 16.01 -20.93 10.98
CA ASN A 203 15.39 -19.62 10.96
C ASN A 203 16.43 -18.54 10.63
N CYS A 204 15.96 -17.36 10.24
CA CYS A 204 16.79 -16.21 9.96
C CYS A 204 16.10 -14.93 10.45
N VAL A 205 16.87 -14.02 11.02
CA VAL A 205 16.45 -12.66 11.41
C VAL A 205 17.26 -11.67 10.60
N SER A 206 16.61 -10.65 10.03
CA SER A 206 17.25 -9.58 9.25
C SER A 206 17.05 -8.23 9.94
N PRO A 207 17.90 -7.84 10.91
CA PRO A 207 17.77 -6.54 11.57
C PRO A 207 17.99 -5.36 10.60
N GLY A 208 17.33 -4.24 10.90
CA GLY A 208 17.64 -2.92 10.33
C GLY A 208 18.86 -2.28 11.00
N TYR A 209 18.93 -0.95 11.03
CA TYR A 209 19.95 -0.27 11.83
C TYR A 209 19.67 -0.44 13.33
N VAL A 210 20.69 -0.90 14.05
CA VAL A 210 20.64 -1.17 15.50
C VAL A 210 21.82 -0.45 16.13
N ASP A 211 21.59 0.22 17.26
CA ASP A 211 22.63 0.94 17.99
C ASP A 211 23.60 -0.05 18.64
N THR A 212 24.73 -0.27 17.97
CA THR A 212 25.78 -1.22 18.37
C THR A 212 27.14 -0.64 18.01
N ALA A 213 28.21 -1.23 18.55
CA ALA A 213 29.58 -0.85 18.17
C ALA A 213 29.83 -0.91 16.65
N MET A 214 29.09 -1.74 15.91
CA MET A 214 29.21 -1.85 14.45
C MET A 214 28.72 -0.59 13.70
N SER A 215 27.69 0.09 14.21
CA SER A 215 27.15 1.34 13.66
C SER A 215 27.73 2.58 14.34
N GLY A 216 28.44 2.41 15.46
CA GLY A 216 29.05 3.47 16.25
C GLY A 216 29.99 4.38 15.44
N ASP A 217 30.83 3.79 14.60
CA ASP A 217 31.92 4.48 13.87
C ASP A 217 31.48 5.19 12.58
N CYS A 218 30.19 5.21 12.25
CA CYS A 218 29.70 5.85 11.01
C CYS A 218 29.67 7.38 11.14
N PRO A 219 30.02 8.13 10.07
CA PRO A 219 29.97 9.59 10.05
C PRO A 219 28.59 10.13 10.42
N PHE A 220 28.57 11.31 11.06
CA PHE A 220 27.34 11.96 11.50
C PHE A 220 26.34 12.14 10.35
N GLU A 221 26.81 12.63 9.20
CA GLU A 221 26.00 12.90 8.02
C GLU A 221 25.35 11.61 7.48
N MET A 222 26.08 10.49 7.52
CA MET A 222 25.57 9.20 7.10
C MET A 222 24.46 8.70 8.02
N LYS A 223 24.61 8.89 9.35
CA LYS A 223 23.58 8.55 10.32
C LYS A 223 22.33 9.41 10.16
N GLU A 224 22.48 10.72 9.94
CA GLU A 224 21.36 11.62 9.67
C GLU A 224 20.56 11.20 8.43
N GLU A 225 21.25 10.79 7.37
CA GLU A 225 20.59 10.24 6.18
C GLU A 225 19.83 8.94 6.50
N TRP A 226 20.41 8.04 7.28
CA TRP A 226 19.72 6.82 7.71
C TRP A 226 18.47 7.13 8.55
N TYR A 227 18.55 8.10 9.45
CA TYR A 227 17.41 8.54 10.25
C TYR A 227 16.34 9.18 9.37
N SER A 228 16.70 9.95 8.34
CA SER A 228 15.74 10.53 7.38
C SER A 228 14.95 9.46 6.61
N LEU A 229 15.55 8.29 6.40
CA LEU A 229 14.97 7.14 5.71
C LEU A 229 14.32 6.13 6.67
N THR A 230 14.50 6.31 7.98
CA THR A 230 13.92 5.46 9.02
C THR A 230 12.63 6.09 9.53
N PRO A 231 11.46 5.41 9.46
CA PRO A 231 10.21 6.00 9.91
C PRO A 231 10.21 6.53 11.35
N LEU A 232 10.92 5.85 12.25
CA LEU A 232 11.08 6.26 13.66
C LEU A 232 12.25 7.24 13.91
N LYS A 233 13.02 7.56 12.86
CA LYS A 233 14.18 8.47 12.90
C LYS A 233 15.20 8.18 14.00
N ARG A 234 15.42 6.89 14.29
CA ARG A 234 16.39 6.41 15.27
C ARG A 234 16.84 5.01 14.91
N ASP A 235 17.99 4.62 15.45
CA ASP A 235 18.39 3.22 15.49
C ASP A 235 17.48 2.42 16.43
N ALA A 236 17.32 1.13 16.15
CA ALA A 236 16.71 0.21 17.10
C ALA A 236 17.64 0.00 18.29
N ASP A 237 17.08 -0.03 19.50
CA ASP A 237 17.81 -0.51 20.67
C ASP A 237 17.98 -2.04 20.54
N PRO A 238 19.17 -2.61 20.77
CA PRO A 238 19.37 -4.05 20.69
C PRO A 238 18.38 -4.88 21.54
N ARG A 239 17.84 -4.31 22.62
CA ARG A 239 16.81 -4.94 23.48
C ARG A 239 15.49 -5.16 22.73
N GLU A 240 15.18 -4.37 21.70
CA GLU A 240 13.98 -4.53 20.88
C GLU A 240 13.99 -5.86 20.09
N LEU A 241 15.15 -6.49 19.89
CA LEU A 241 15.27 -7.78 19.20
C LEU A 241 15.07 -9.00 20.11
N LYS A 242 15.01 -8.82 21.43
CA LYS A 242 14.89 -9.94 22.38
C LYS A 242 13.72 -10.88 22.07
N GLY A 243 12.54 -10.31 21.82
CA GLY A 243 11.31 -11.07 21.61
C GLY A 243 11.35 -11.99 20.38
N VAL A 244 11.93 -11.51 19.26
CA VAL A 244 11.98 -12.30 18.02
C VAL A 244 12.92 -13.49 18.15
N TYR A 245 14.08 -13.33 18.79
CA TYR A 245 15.01 -14.44 18.98
C TYR A 245 14.46 -15.47 19.97
N LEU A 246 13.82 -15.04 21.07
CA LEU A 246 13.15 -15.96 22.00
C LEU A 246 12.04 -16.76 21.32
N TYR A 247 11.19 -16.10 20.53
CA TYR A 247 10.17 -16.77 19.74
C TYR A 247 10.76 -17.83 18.81
N LEU A 248 11.79 -17.46 18.05
CA LEU A 248 12.39 -18.38 17.09
C LEU A 248 13.12 -19.55 17.76
N ALA A 249 13.79 -19.30 18.90
CA ALA A 249 14.54 -20.28 19.67
C ALA A 249 13.63 -21.33 20.34
N SER A 250 12.49 -20.90 20.87
CA SER A 250 11.57 -21.71 21.67
C SER A 250 10.62 -22.58 20.84
N ASP A 251 9.78 -23.34 21.54
CA ASP A 251 8.77 -24.23 20.97
C ASP A 251 7.54 -23.46 20.42
N ALA A 252 7.41 -22.18 20.77
CA ALA A 252 6.39 -21.28 20.23
C ALA A 252 6.45 -21.13 18.68
N ASN A 253 7.60 -21.45 18.06
CA ASN A 253 7.82 -21.39 16.61
C ASN A 253 7.81 -22.79 15.93
N LEU A 254 7.06 -23.77 16.47
CA LEU A 254 6.94 -25.11 15.87
C LEU A 254 6.03 -25.16 14.62
N ALA A 255 5.12 -24.18 14.44
CA ALA A 255 4.17 -24.15 13.31
C ALA A 255 4.85 -24.08 11.91
N LYS A 256 6.08 -23.55 11.82
CA LYS A 256 6.81 -23.41 10.54
C LYS A 256 7.18 -24.73 9.86
N GLN A 257 7.27 -25.85 10.58
CA GLN A 257 7.62 -27.14 9.97
C GLN A 257 6.56 -27.63 8.97
N HIS A 258 5.31 -27.16 9.07
CA HIS A 258 4.22 -27.50 8.16
C HIS A 258 4.04 -26.50 7.01
N VAL A 259 4.74 -25.36 7.06
CA VAL A 259 4.53 -24.23 6.16
C VAL A 259 5.87 -23.87 5.51
N VAL A 260 6.32 -24.71 4.59
CA VAL A 260 7.57 -24.54 3.81
C VAL A 260 7.62 -23.17 3.07
N ARG A 261 6.49 -22.45 2.99
CA ARG A 261 6.34 -21.21 2.24
C ARG A 261 6.30 -19.91 3.07
N TYR A 262 6.13 -19.98 4.39
CA TYR A 262 6.05 -18.78 5.24
C TYR A 262 7.24 -18.72 6.22
N PHE A 263 8.33 -18.12 5.76
CA PHE A 263 9.28 -17.50 6.68
C PHE A 263 8.52 -16.42 7.46
N LEU A 264 8.65 -16.39 8.80
CA LEU A 264 8.23 -15.20 9.55
C LEU A 264 9.09 -14.05 9.04
N ARG A 265 8.45 -13.23 8.22
CA ARG A 265 8.98 -12.02 7.64
C ARG A 265 8.68 -10.90 8.62
N LEU A 266 9.51 -10.76 9.66
CA LEU A 266 9.56 -9.53 10.44
C LEU A 266 10.43 -8.54 9.67
N GLU A 267 9.86 -7.99 8.60
CA GLU A 267 10.36 -6.75 8.03
C GLU A 267 9.75 -5.61 8.82
N MET A 268 10.58 -4.86 9.55
CA MET A 268 10.31 -3.42 9.65
C MET A 268 10.49 -2.89 8.22
N LYS A 269 9.40 -2.75 7.46
CA LYS A 269 9.47 -2.14 6.12
C LYS A 269 9.86 -0.68 6.29
N PHE A 270 11.12 -0.37 6.04
CA PHE A 270 11.66 0.99 5.95
C PHE A 270 11.17 1.60 4.62
N TYR A 271 10.30 2.61 4.69
CA TYR A 271 9.97 3.43 3.53
C TYR A 271 11.13 4.39 3.25
N THR A 272 12.10 3.98 2.42
CA THR A 272 13.11 4.89 1.90
C THR A 272 12.47 5.84 0.88
N LYS A 273 12.51 7.15 1.15
CA LYS A 273 11.93 8.22 0.32
C LYS A 273 12.74 8.54 -0.96
N LEU A 274 13.64 7.66 -1.41
CA LEU A 274 14.58 7.95 -2.51
C LEU A 274 14.74 6.78 -3.50
N GLN A 275 13.89 6.75 -4.52
CA GLN A 275 14.19 6.28 -5.89
C GLN A 275 13.16 6.93 -6.84
N PRO A 276 13.54 7.86 -7.75
CA PRO A 276 12.76 8.08 -8.94
C PRO A 276 12.99 6.88 -9.87
N LYS A 277 11.91 6.18 -10.25
CA LYS A 277 11.85 5.11 -11.27
C LYS A 277 12.34 3.71 -10.84
N ARG A 278 11.46 2.93 -10.18
CA ARG A 278 11.11 1.50 -10.44
C ARG A 278 10.37 0.89 -9.23
N PRO A 279 9.31 0.09 -9.41
CA PRO A 279 8.60 -0.55 -8.30
C PRO A 279 9.19 -1.94 -7.97
N ALA A 280 9.61 -2.13 -6.71
CA ALA A 280 9.88 -3.45 -6.14
C ALA A 280 8.60 -3.98 -5.44
N TRP A 281 8.32 -5.26 -5.68
CA TRP A 281 7.15 -6.01 -5.25
C TRP A 281 7.26 -6.38 -3.77
N ASP A 282 6.23 -6.14 -2.94
CA ASP A 282 6.02 -6.95 -1.71
C ASP A 282 4.62 -6.89 -1.10
N LEU A 283 4.07 -8.10 -0.89
CA LEU A 283 2.75 -8.47 -0.37
C LEU A 283 2.55 -8.08 1.12
N TYR A 284 1.30 -7.82 1.53
CA TYR A 284 0.86 -7.40 2.87
C TYR A 284 0.26 -8.56 3.68
N ILE A 285 0.49 -8.61 5.00
CA ILE A 285 -0.27 -9.42 5.97
C ILE A 285 -0.82 -8.46 7.04
N PHE A 286 -2.13 -8.50 7.27
CA PHE A 286 -2.83 -7.73 8.30
C PHE A 286 -2.59 -8.32 9.71
N TRP A 287 -2.44 -7.45 10.71
CA TRP A 287 -2.79 -7.77 12.10
C TRP A 287 -3.94 -6.83 12.51
N THR A 288 -5.12 -7.41 12.71
CA THR A 288 -6.30 -6.70 13.19
C THR A 288 -6.16 -6.48 14.70
N VAL A 289 -5.90 -5.25 15.14
CA VAL A 289 -6.14 -4.86 16.52
C VAL A 289 -7.60 -4.44 16.61
N HIS A 290 -8.45 -5.30 17.18
CA HIS A 290 -9.77 -4.88 17.64
C HIS A 290 -9.58 -3.91 18.80
N ARG A 291 -9.78 -2.62 18.55
CA ARG A 291 -9.97 -1.64 19.63
C ARG A 291 -11.41 -1.79 20.12
N ILE A 292 -11.61 -2.52 21.22
CA ILE A 292 -12.83 -2.40 22.02
C ILE A 292 -12.80 -0.99 22.61
N SER A 293 -13.61 -0.10 22.07
CA SER A 293 -13.86 1.22 22.64
C SER A 293 -14.76 1.06 23.86
N ALA A 294 -14.17 0.98 25.05
CA ALA A 294 -14.91 1.20 26.28
C ALA A 294 -15.13 2.72 26.43
N LYS A 295 -16.39 3.16 26.29
CA LYS A 295 -16.81 4.52 26.63
C LYS A 295 -16.57 4.76 28.13
N PRO A 296 -15.99 5.89 28.56
CA PRO A 296 -16.11 6.31 29.94
C PRO A 296 -17.54 6.79 30.23
N PRO A 297 -18.07 6.58 31.45
CA PRO A 297 -19.42 6.97 31.82
C PRO A 297 -19.57 8.49 31.91
N VAL A 298 -20.73 8.96 31.45
CA VAL A 298 -21.21 10.33 31.62
C VAL A 298 -21.77 10.45 33.03
N GLU A 299 -21.10 11.21 33.90
CA GLU A 299 -21.69 11.69 35.15
C GLU A 299 -22.38 13.03 34.92
N LYS A 300 -23.66 13.08 35.28
CA LYS A 300 -24.43 14.30 35.49
C LYS A 300 -23.99 14.95 36.80
N ALA A 301 -23.83 16.28 36.80
CA ALA A 301 -23.99 17.08 38.00
C ALA A 301 -24.59 18.44 37.61
N ASP A 302 -25.82 18.67 38.08
CA ASP A 302 -26.56 19.92 38.01
C ASP A 302 -26.00 20.95 39.01
N ASN A 303 -26.22 22.22 38.66
CA ASN A 303 -26.50 23.39 39.50
C ASN A 303 -25.56 23.74 40.67
N PHE A 304 -24.91 24.91 40.55
CA PHE A 304 -24.98 25.98 41.55
C PHE A 304 -24.78 27.34 40.85
N GLY A 305 -25.77 28.22 40.93
CA GLY A 305 -25.64 29.63 40.53
C GLY A 305 -25.23 30.50 41.71
N VAL A 306 -24.64 31.68 41.45
CA VAL A 306 -24.80 32.94 42.20
C VAL A 306 -24.35 34.12 41.32
N GLN A 307 -25.34 34.97 41.02
CA GLN A 307 -25.41 36.45 40.93
C GLN A 307 -24.19 37.41 41.00
N GLU A 308 -24.36 38.52 40.25
CA GLU A 308 -23.94 39.93 40.50
C GLU A 308 -22.45 40.29 40.27
N ARG A 309 -22.03 41.49 39.81
CA ARG A 309 -22.65 42.83 39.68
C ARG A 309 -21.80 43.73 38.75
N LEU A 310 -22.46 44.75 38.20
CA LEU A 310 -21.93 45.92 37.48
C LEU A 310 -20.90 46.74 38.27
N GLY A 311 -19.97 47.40 37.55
CA GLY A 311 -19.13 48.48 38.07
C GLY A 311 -18.61 49.40 36.96
N ILE A 312 -19.23 50.57 36.83
CA ILE A 312 -18.81 51.72 36.00
C ILE A 312 -17.91 52.64 36.83
N ALA A 313 -16.78 53.11 36.28
CA ALA A 313 -16.10 54.41 36.48
C ALA A 313 -14.70 54.34 35.83
N SER A 314 -14.06 55.36 35.26
CA SER A 314 -14.36 56.78 34.97
C SER A 314 -13.23 57.34 34.07
N ARG A 315 -13.52 58.48 33.42
CA ARG A 315 -12.79 59.27 32.41
C ARG A 315 -11.33 59.72 32.69
N ARG A 316 -10.65 60.03 31.56
CA ARG A 316 -9.65 61.08 31.20
C ARG A 316 -8.37 60.42 30.65
N ASP A 317 -7.96 60.64 29.40
CA ASP A 317 -7.37 61.89 28.91
C ASP A 317 -7.49 62.11 27.39
N VAL A 318 -7.16 63.34 27.00
CA VAL A 318 -7.57 64.09 25.82
C VAL A 318 -6.48 64.10 24.73
N SER A 319 -6.95 63.97 23.48
CA SER A 319 -6.39 64.43 22.19
C SER A 319 -4.88 64.32 21.91
N CYS A 320 -4.56 63.59 20.83
CA CYS A 320 -3.52 64.02 19.90
C CYS A 320 -3.79 63.48 18.48
N PHE A 321 -3.85 64.42 17.54
CA PHE A 321 -3.67 64.29 16.08
C PHE A 321 -4.77 63.63 15.23
N ASN A 322 -5.65 64.50 14.73
CA ASN A 322 -6.14 64.46 13.35
C ASN A 322 -4.94 64.55 12.37
N ASN A 323 -4.82 63.56 11.48
CA ASN A 323 -4.49 63.71 10.06
C ASN A 323 -4.06 62.35 9.52
N PHE A 324 -4.96 61.63 8.85
CA PHE A 324 -4.67 60.82 7.66
C PHE A 324 -6.01 60.36 7.08
N GLN A 325 -6.61 61.27 6.33
CA GLN A 325 -7.49 60.90 5.23
C GLN A 325 -6.56 60.45 4.08
N VAL A 326 -6.92 59.35 3.40
CA VAL A 326 -6.45 58.86 2.08
C VAL A 326 -5.99 57.38 2.11
N LEU A 327 -6.60 56.61 1.20
CA LEU A 327 -6.34 55.22 0.74
C LEU A 327 -6.99 54.08 1.54
N ILE A 328 -8.31 53.96 1.40
CA ILE A 328 -8.94 52.64 1.22
C ILE A 328 -9.10 52.47 -0.31
N PRO A 329 -8.19 51.78 -1.03
CA PRO A 329 -8.40 51.54 -2.44
C PRO A 329 -9.30 50.32 -2.62
N ASN A 330 -10.49 50.55 -3.16
CA ASN A 330 -11.22 49.75 -4.17
C ASN A 330 -11.44 48.23 -4.00
N LEU A 331 -10.86 47.53 -3.02
CA LEU A 331 -10.93 46.07 -2.93
C LEU A 331 -12.29 45.54 -2.41
N ILE A 332 -13.11 46.41 -1.80
CA ILE A 332 -14.39 46.01 -1.19
C ILE A 332 -15.57 46.24 -2.15
N MET A 333 -15.42 47.09 -3.18
CA MET A 333 -16.51 47.37 -4.13
C MET A 333 -16.61 46.37 -5.29
N ASP A 334 -15.53 45.67 -5.65
CA ASP A 334 -15.56 44.68 -6.75
C ASP A 334 -16.17 43.32 -6.35
N ASN A 335 -16.29 43.04 -5.04
CA ASN A 335 -16.89 41.79 -4.54
C ASN A 335 -18.44 41.79 -4.50
N LEU A 336 -19.10 42.88 -4.91
CA LEU A 336 -20.55 43.04 -4.82
C LEU A 336 -21.34 42.68 -6.09
N GLN A 337 -20.71 42.11 -7.13
CA GLN A 337 -21.42 41.81 -8.40
C GLN A 337 -21.06 40.49 -9.12
N GLN A 338 -20.18 39.64 -8.60
CA GLN A 338 -19.93 38.33 -9.23
C GLN A 338 -20.94 37.29 -8.73
N THR A 339 -21.70 36.72 -9.67
CA THR A 339 -22.56 35.55 -9.43
C THR A 339 -21.75 34.27 -9.56
N ASN A 340 -22.15 33.21 -8.84
CA ASN A 340 -21.68 31.84 -9.03
C ASN A 340 -22.85 30.89 -9.32
N PRO A 341 -23.47 30.98 -10.51
CA PRO A 341 -24.53 30.06 -10.91
C PRO A 341 -24.05 28.62 -10.78
N SER A 342 -24.84 27.79 -10.14
CA SER A 342 -24.53 26.43 -9.74
C SER A 342 -25.71 25.51 -10.03
N PHE A 343 -25.42 24.29 -10.48
CA PHE A 343 -26.44 23.26 -10.70
C PHE A 343 -26.52 22.36 -9.47
N VAL A 344 -27.62 22.49 -8.73
CA VAL A 344 -27.78 21.96 -7.38
C VAL A 344 -28.76 20.78 -7.40
N LEU A 345 -28.35 19.69 -6.78
CA LEU A 345 -29.25 18.61 -6.35
C LEU A 345 -29.89 19.02 -5.02
N ARG A 346 -31.14 19.47 -5.05
CA ARG A 346 -31.89 19.94 -3.88
C ARG A 346 -32.45 18.78 -3.07
N ALA A 347 -32.99 17.79 -3.77
CA ALA A 347 -33.50 16.55 -3.21
C ALA A 347 -33.44 15.44 -4.28
N VAL A 348 -33.78 14.21 -3.90
CA VAL A 348 -33.90 13.10 -4.86
C VAL A 348 -34.88 13.49 -5.97
N LYS A 349 -34.42 13.41 -7.23
CA LYS A 349 -35.13 13.80 -8.45
C LYS A 349 -35.44 15.30 -8.58
N ASP A 350 -34.89 16.15 -7.72
CA ASP A 350 -35.08 17.60 -7.75
C ASP A 350 -33.73 18.30 -7.93
N VAL A 351 -33.52 18.79 -9.14
CA VAL A 351 -32.35 19.58 -9.53
C VAL A 351 -32.78 20.98 -9.92
N GLY A 352 -31.90 21.96 -9.75
CA GLY A 352 -32.18 23.30 -10.24
C GLY A 352 -30.97 24.21 -10.19
N PHE A 353 -31.14 25.37 -10.83
CA PHE A 353 -30.13 26.43 -10.84
C PHE A 353 -30.27 27.29 -9.59
N GLU A 354 -29.15 27.53 -8.92
CA GLU A 354 -29.04 28.44 -7.79
C GLU A 354 -27.80 29.31 -7.96
N ASP A 355 -27.89 30.58 -7.57
CA ASP A 355 -26.71 31.43 -7.45
C ASP A 355 -26.09 31.19 -6.07
N ARG A 356 -24.96 30.47 -6.03
CA ARG A 356 -24.23 30.23 -4.79
C ARG A 356 -23.27 31.39 -4.54
N PRO A 357 -22.76 31.59 -3.31
CA PRO A 357 -21.68 32.53 -3.09
C PRO A 357 -20.45 32.15 -3.93
N VAL A 358 -19.77 33.14 -4.51
CA VAL A 358 -18.45 32.93 -5.10
C VAL A 358 -17.50 32.46 -3.98
N PRO A 359 -16.86 31.28 -4.11
CA PRO A 359 -16.00 30.77 -3.06
C PRO A 359 -14.77 31.68 -2.89
N THR A 360 -14.45 32.01 -1.65
CA THR A 360 -13.22 32.71 -1.26
C THR A 360 -12.16 31.70 -0.90
N LEU A 361 -10.88 32.01 -1.20
CA LEU A 361 -9.76 31.17 -0.76
C LEU A 361 -9.78 31.05 0.77
N LYS A 362 -9.62 29.82 1.28
CA LYS A 362 -9.64 29.50 2.72
C LYS A 362 -8.25 29.16 3.25
N ASP A 363 -7.39 28.65 2.38
CA ASP A 363 -6.02 28.24 2.68
C ASP A 363 -5.00 28.95 1.76
N PRO A 364 -3.78 29.28 2.23
CA PRO A 364 -2.73 29.86 1.40
C PRO A 364 -2.36 29.04 0.15
N TRP A 365 -2.69 27.75 0.11
CA TRP A 365 -2.45 26.84 -1.01
C TRP A 365 -3.67 26.63 -1.92
N ASP A 366 -4.79 27.30 -1.65
CA ASP A 366 -5.98 27.20 -2.49
C ASP A 366 -5.77 27.90 -3.84
N VAL A 367 -6.47 27.39 -4.84
CA VAL A 367 -6.70 28.06 -6.12
C VAL A 367 -8.18 28.13 -6.40
N ARG A 368 -8.62 29.26 -6.98
CA ARG A 368 -9.97 29.38 -7.54
C ARG A 368 -9.91 29.17 -9.03
N VAL A 369 -10.70 28.23 -9.52
CA VAL A 369 -10.78 27.88 -10.93
C VAL A 369 -12.15 28.33 -11.45
N GLN A 370 -12.16 29.08 -12.55
CA GLN A 370 -13.36 29.27 -13.35
C GLN A 370 -13.57 28.00 -14.17
N ILE A 371 -14.66 27.30 -13.89
CA ILE A 371 -14.97 26.02 -14.53
C ILE A 371 -15.38 26.27 -15.98
N ALA A 372 -14.75 25.55 -16.90
CA ALA A 372 -14.98 25.71 -18.32
C ALA A 372 -15.70 24.51 -18.93
N GLN A 373 -15.39 23.30 -18.50
CA GLN A 373 -16.00 22.07 -19.01
C GLN A 373 -16.20 21.10 -17.85
N THR A 374 -17.35 20.45 -17.81
CA THR A 374 -17.66 19.38 -16.85
C THR A 374 -18.29 18.19 -17.55
N GLY A 375 -17.68 17.01 -17.40
CA GLY A 375 -18.25 15.74 -17.81
C GLY A 375 -19.33 15.28 -16.83
N ILE A 376 -20.39 14.68 -17.35
CA ILE A 376 -21.40 14.00 -16.53
C ILE A 376 -20.97 12.55 -16.29
N CYS A 377 -20.97 12.13 -15.03
CA CYS A 377 -20.74 10.74 -14.66
C CYS A 377 -22.04 10.02 -14.29
N GLY A 378 -22.02 8.69 -14.37
CA GLY A 378 -23.14 7.87 -13.90
C GLY A 378 -23.42 8.04 -12.40
N SER A 379 -22.41 8.41 -11.60
CA SER A 379 -22.57 8.72 -10.17
C SER A 379 -23.40 9.97 -9.92
N ASP A 380 -23.26 11.04 -10.71
CA ASP A 380 -24.08 12.25 -10.57
C ASP A 380 -25.57 11.92 -10.81
N VAL A 381 -25.84 11.12 -11.85
CA VAL A 381 -27.19 10.61 -12.14
C VAL A 381 -27.69 9.67 -11.04
N HIS A 382 -26.80 8.87 -10.44
CA HIS A 382 -27.18 7.98 -9.35
C HIS A 382 -27.56 8.75 -8.09
N TYR A 383 -26.83 9.80 -7.72
CA TYR A 383 -27.22 10.71 -6.65
C TYR A 383 -28.55 11.41 -6.96
N TRP A 384 -28.73 11.90 -8.18
CA TRP A 384 -30.01 12.48 -8.60
C TRP A 384 -31.18 11.50 -8.46
N GLN A 385 -31.01 10.25 -8.87
CA GLN A 385 -32.10 9.26 -8.89
C GLN A 385 -32.37 8.60 -7.53
N ARG A 386 -31.34 8.45 -6.68
CA ARG A 386 -31.43 7.65 -5.44
C ARG A 386 -30.99 8.37 -4.18
N GLY A 387 -30.32 9.51 -4.28
CA GLY A 387 -29.83 10.28 -3.14
C GLY A 387 -28.71 9.61 -2.34
N ARG A 388 -28.14 8.49 -2.81
CA ARG A 388 -27.03 7.81 -2.13
C ARG A 388 -26.20 6.91 -3.02
N ILE A 389 -24.92 6.75 -2.69
CA ILE A 389 -24.04 5.69 -3.21
C ILE A 389 -23.32 5.05 -2.02
N GLY A 390 -23.60 3.79 -1.73
CA GLY A 390 -23.10 3.15 -0.51
C GLY A 390 -23.52 3.93 0.73
N ASP A 391 -22.53 4.33 1.53
CA ASP A 391 -22.72 5.08 2.78
C ASP A 391 -22.77 6.61 2.58
N PHE A 392 -22.55 7.10 1.35
CA PHE A 392 -22.66 8.53 1.04
C PHE A 392 -24.12 8.89 0.77
N VAL A 393 -24.78 9.49 1.74
CA VAL A 393 -26.21 9.84 1.70
C VAL A 393 -26.40 11.36 1.57
N LEU A 394 -27.30 11.77 0.68
CA LEU A 394 -27.70 13.16 0.52
C LEU A 394 -28.55 13.61 1.73
N GLU A 395 -27.95 14.38 2.63
CA GLU A 395 -28.63 14.96 3.80
C GLU A 395 -28.98 16.44 3.62
N SER A 396 -28.33 17.12 2.68
CA SER A 396 -28.53 18.53 2.34
C SER A 396 -28.29 18.79 0.86
N PRO A 397 -28.80 19.90 0.28
CA PRO A 397 -28.54 20.26 -1.10
C PRO A 397 -27.05 20.37 -1.41
N ILE A 398 -26.60 19.78 -2.52
CA ILE A 398 -25.21 19.87 -3.00
C ILE A 398 -25.15 20.29 -4.47
N VAL A 399 -24.09 20.99 -4.85
CA VAL A 399 -23.73 21.19 -6.27
C VAL A 399 -23.27 19.85 -6.86
N LEU A 400 -23.66 19.54 -8.10
CA LEU A 400 -23.23 18.32 -8.81
C LEU A 400 -21.91 18.51 -9.58
N GLY A 401 -21.38 17.45 -10.20
CA GLY A 401 -20.20 17.51 -11.06
C GLY A 401 -18.87 17.29 -10.33
N HIS A 402 -17.98 16.53 -10.96
CA HIS A 402 -16.64 16.23 -10.44
C HIS A 402 -15.59 15.92 -11.53
N GLU A 403 -16.00 15.84 -12.81
CA GLU A 403 -15.11 15.62 -13.95
C GLU A 403 -14.85 16.96 -14.67
N SER A 404 -14.05 17.86 -14.08
CA SER A 404 -13.96 19.25 -14.57
C SER A 404 -12.56 19.75 -14.90
N SER A 405 -12.54 20.72 -15.81
CA SER A 405 -11.38 21.55 -16.12
C SER A 405 -11.76 23.02 -16.16
N GLY A 406 -10.75 23.89 -16.10
CA GLY A 406 -10.99 25.32 -16.13
C GLY A 406 -9.73 26.15 -16.18
N THR A 407 -9.91 27.45 -15.92
CA THR A 407 -8.82 28.43 -15.88
C THR A 407 -8.65 28.97 -14.47
N VAL A 408 -7.42 29.01 -13.96
CA VAL A 408 -7.10 29.60 -12.67
C VAL A 408 -7.38 31.10 -12.71
N VAL A 409 -8.23 31.59 -11.81
CA VAL A 409 -8.60 33.02 -11.71
C VAL A 409 -8.12 33.68 -10.42
N GLU A 410 -7.75 32.90 -9.42
CA GLU A 410 -7.14 33.39 -8.17
C GLU A 410 -6.22 32.32 -7.60
N VAL A 411 -5.11 32.74 -6.99
CA VAL A 411 -4.14 31.84 -6.35
C VAL A 411 -3.85 32.32 -4.93
N GLY A 412 -3.76 31.38 -3.99
CA GLY A 412 -3.36 31.65 -2.62
C GLY A 412 -1.90 32.09 -2.52
N SER A 413 -1.58 32.79 -1.42
CA SER A 413 -0.27 33.42 -1.20
C SER A 413 0.93 32.45 -1.16
N ALA A 414 0.70 31.15 -0.91
CA ALA A 414 1.74 30.13 -0.87
C ALA A 414 1.86 29.32 -2.18
N VAL A 415 0.92 29.48 -3.11
CA VAL A 415 0.93 28.78 -4.41
C VAL A 415 2.07 29.30 -5.28
N LYS A 416 2.94 28.38 -5.71
CA LYS A 416 4.12 28.70 -6.56
C LYS A 416 4.08 28.04 -7.93
N ASN A 417 3.26 27.01 -8.09
CA ASN A 417 3.21 26.15 -9.26
C ASN A 417 2.12 26.55 -10.28
N PHE A 418 1.27 27.52 -9.94
CA PHE A 418 0.23 28.06 -10.82
C PHE A 418 0.17 29.58 -10.77
N LYS A 419 -0.29 30.18 -11.87
CA LYS A 419 -0.63 31.61 -11.96
C LYS A 419 -2.01 31.78 -12.59
N ILE A 420 -2.58 32.97 -12.42
CA ILE A 420 -3.83 33.35 -13.09
C ILE A 420 -3.68 33.17 -14.62
N GLY A 421 -4.69 32.56 -15.24
CA GLY A 421 -4.72 32.23 -16.66
C GLY A 421 -4.25 30.81 -17.00
N ASP A 422 -3.68 30.06 -16.07
CA ASP A 422 -3.29 28.67 -16.32
C ASP A 422 -4.52 27.76 -16.50
N ARG A 423 -4.47 26.89 -17.51
CA ARG A 423 -5.51 25.88 -17.78
C ARG A 423 -5.21 24.60 -17.01
N VAL A 424 -6.18 24.10 -16.27
CA VAL A 424 -6.00 22.95 -15.37
C VAL A 424 -7.11 21.92 -15.51
N ALA A 425 -6.75 20.64 -15.39
CA ALA A 425 -7.66 19.59 -14.96
C ALA A 425 -7.73 19.58 -13.43
N ILE A 426 -8.91 19.29 -12.88
CA ILE A 426 -9.14 19.27 -11.44
C ILE A 426 -9.23 17.81 -10.97
N GLU A 427 -8.44 17.45 -9.97
CA GLU A 427 -8.67 16.25 -9.17
C GLU A 427 -9.70 16.59 -8.07
N PRO A 428 -10.93 16.06 -8.15
CA PRO A 428 -12.05 16.48 -7.31
C PRO A 428 -11.92 16.07 -5.83
N GLY A 429 -10.99 15.17 -5.50
CA GLY A 429 -10.79 14.68 -4.14
C GLY A 429 -9.58 15.33 -3.46
N VAL A 430 -9.81 16.10 -2.40
CA VAL A 430 -8.77 16.61 -1.51
C VAL A 430 -8.74 15.72 -0.25
N PRO A 431 -7.75 14.81 -0.11
CA PRO A 431 -7.64 13.85 0.96
C PRO A 431 -6.70 14.32 2.07
N CYS A 432 -6.56 13.50 3.11
CA CYS A 432 -5.38 13.55 3.98
C CYS A 432 -4.12 13.08 3.25
N ARG A 433 -2.98 13.74 3.53
CA ARG A 433 -1.71 13.57 2.81
C ARG A 433 -0.88 12.35 3.28
N HIS A 434 -1.53 11.27 3.73
CA HIS A 434 -0.87 10.06 4.24
C HIS A 434 -1.36 8.79 3.54
N GLY A 435 -0.44 7.85 3.28
CA GLY A 435 -0.78 6.51 2.77
C GLY A 435 -1.49 6.50 1.41
N SER A 436 -2.41 5.55 1.22
CA SER A 436 -3.30 5.51 0.06
C SER A 436 -4.40 6.56 0.24
N TYR A 437 -4.14 7.78 -0.22
CA TYR A 437 -4.97 8.94 0.06
C TYR A 437 -6.44 8.78 -0.39
N ASN A 438 -6.68 7.95 -1.40
CA ASN A 438 -8.02 7.68 -1.95
C ASN A 438 -8.94 6.96 -0.96
N LEU A 439 -8.38 6.43 0.12
CA LEU A 439 -9.09 5.79 1.23
C LEU A 439 -9.16 6.71 2.46
N CYS A 440 -8.76 7.98 2.35
CA CYS A 440 -8.82 8.88 3.47
C CYS A 440 -10.29 9.11 3.90
N PRO A 441 -10.64 8.84 5.17
CA PRO A 441 -12.02 8.99 5.65
C PRO A 441 -12.49 10.45 5.63
N ASP A 442 -11.56 11.40 5.74
CA ASP A 442 -11.82 12.84 5.77
C ASP A 442 -11.66 13.49 4.38
N THR A 443 -11.71 12.71 3.30
CA THR A 443 -11.58 13.25 1.94
C THR A 443 -12.77 14.14 1.60
N VAL A 444 -12.50 15.39 1.24
CA VAL A 444 -13.48 16.26 0.59
C VAL A 444 -13.49 15.91 -0.90
N PHE A 445 -14.57 15.31 -1.39
CA PHE A 445 -14.68 14.89 -2.80
C PHE A 445 -15.86 15.59 -3.47
N ALA A 446 -15.60 16.30 -4.56
CA ALA A 446 -16.61 17.06 -5.30
C ALA A 446 -17.83 16.19 -5.67
N ALA A 447 -19.04 16.70 -5.44
CA ALA A 447 -20.33 16.03 -5.69
C ALA A 447 -20.53 14.70 -4.94
N THR A 448 -19.76 14.45 -3.87
CA THR A 448 -20.04 13.37 -2.90
C THR A 448 -20.57 14.01 -1.62
N PRO A 449 -21.83 13.73 -1.22
CA PRO A 449 -22.40 14.29 0.00
C PRO A 449 -21.47 14.12 1.22
N PRO A 450 -21.30 15.18 2.05
CA PRO A 450 -22.03 16.45 2.03
C PRO A 450 -21.36 17.57 1.20
N HIS A 451 -20.39 17.25 0.34
CA HIS A 451 -19.55 18.24 -0.32
C HIS A 451 -20.07 18.68 -1.69
N ASP A 452 -20.06 19.99 -1.92
CA ASP A 452 -20.41 20.59 -3.21
C ASP A 452 -19.47 20.16 -4.34
N GLY A 453 -20.05 20.00 -5.53
CA GLY A 453 -19.37 19.68 -6.78
C GLY A 453 -18.88 20.88 -7.58
N THR A 454 -18.38 20.58 -8.77
CA THR A 454 -17.72 21.53 -9.69
C THR A 454 -18.65 22.11 -10.75
N LEU A 455 -19.92 21.68 -10.87
CA LEU A 455 -20.86 22.21 -11.85
C LEU A 455 -21.43 23.57 -11.42
N SER A 456 -20.53 24.54 -11.32
CA SER A 456 -20.74 25.95 -10.96
C SER A 456 -19.78 26.85 -11.75
N LYS A 457 -19.93 28.19 -11.71
CA LYS A 457 -19.01 29.12 -12.40
C LYS A 457 -17.60 29.09 -11.80
N TYR A 458 -17.49 29.04 -10.47
CA TYR A 458 -16.22 29.06 -9.73
C TYR A 458 -16.17 27.96 -8.67
N TYR A 459 -15.04 27.25 -8.63
CA TYR A 459 -14.76 26.22 -7.63
C TYR A 459 -13.39 26.49 -6.98
N ILE A 460 -13.26 26.17 -5.70
CA ILE A 460 -11.97 26.22 -4.98
C ILE A 460 -11.44 24.82 -4.72
N THR A 461 -10.14 24.64 -4.89
CA THR A 461 -9.44 23.41 -4.52
C THR A 461 -7.99 23.72 -4.14
N GLN A 462 -7.27 22.74 -3.63
CA GLN A 462 -5.85 22.90 -3.32
C GLN A 462 -5.02 22.81 -4.59
N ALA A 463 -3.98 23.67 -4.70
CA ALA A 463 -3.14 23.78 -5.89
C ALA A 463 -2.51 22.46 -6.34
N ASP A 464 -2.21 21.53 -5.43
CA ASP A 464 -1.61 20.24 -5.77
C ASP A 464 -2.60 19.20 -6.30
N PHE A 465 -3.89 19.51 -6.30
CA PHE A 465 -4.97 18.76 -6.95
C PHE A 465 -5.45 19.45 -8.24
N CYS A 466 -4.68 20.43 -8.72
CA CYS A 466 -4.79 20.95 -10.08
C CYS A 466 -3.61 20.44 -10.91
N TYR A 467 -3.89 20.03 -12.15
CA TYR A 467 -2.88 19.50 -13.07
C TYR A 467 -2.84 20.36 -14.33
N PRO A 468 -1.68 20.91 -14.72
CA PRO A 468 -1.57 21.77 -15.88
C PRO A 468 -1.86 21.00 -17.16
N LEU A 469 -2.61 21.61 -18.07
CA LEU A 469 -2.86 21.06 -19.40
C LEU A 469 -1.77 21.49 -20.38
N ALA A 470 -1.36 20.58 -21.27
CA ALA A 470 -0.45 20.94 -22.36
C ALA A 470 -1.09 22.01 -23.27
N SER A 471 -0.26 22.82 -23.96
CA SER A 471 -0.77 23.93 -24.79
C SER A 471 -1.71 23.47 -25.90
N HIS A 472 -1.50 22.27 -26.46
CA HIS A 472 -2.33 21.68 -27.51
C HIS A 472 -3.57 20.93 -27.01
N MET A 473 -3.70 20.72 -25.70
CA MET A 473 -4.93 20.14 -25.12
C MET A 473 -5.98 21.24 -24.91
N ASP A 474 -7.23 20.93 -25.23
CA ASP A 474 -8.36 21.78 -24.88
C ASP A 474 -8.97 21.43 -23.51
N LEU A 475 -9.99 22.21 -23.10
CA LEU A 475 -10.62 22.05 -21.79
C LEU A 475 -11.58 20.86 -21.76
N GLU A 476 -12.12 20.39 -22.90
CA GLU A 476 -12.90 19.15 -22.92
C GLU A 476 -11.99 17.96 -22.61
N GLU A 477 -10.80 17.91 -23.23
CA GLU A 477 -9.76 16.93 -22.90
C GLU A 477 -9.36 17.01 -21.43
N GLY A 478 -9.24 18.23 -20.89
CA GLY A 478 -8.99 18.45 -19.46
C GLY A 478 -10.07 17.85 -18.55
N ALA A 479 -11.35 17.98 -18.91
CA ALA A 479 -12.46 17.41 -18.13
C ALA A 479 -12.43 15.87 -18.14
N LEU A 480 -12.02 15.27 -19.27
CA LEU A 480 -11.88 13.82 -19.40
C LEU A 480 -10.60 13.26 -18.73
N VAL A 481 -9.75 14.09 -18.11
CA VAL A 481 -8.61 13.60 -17.29
C VAL A 481 -9.10 12.76 -16.11
N GLU A 482 -10.20 13.14 -15.44
CA GLU A 482 -10.76 12.39 -14.30
C GLU A 482 -11.10 10.94 -14.68
N PRO A 483 -11.94 10.68 -15.71
CA PRO A 483 -12.31 9.31 -16.03
C PRO A 483 -11.13 8.50 -16.60
N VAL A 484 -10.15 9.15 -17.25
CA VAL A 484 -8.90 8.48 -17.64
C VAL A 484 -8.08 8.11 -16.40
N ALA A 485 -8.00 8.96 -15.38
CA ALA A 485 -7.30 8.66 -14.13
C ALA A 485 -7.94 7.48 -13.39
N VAL A 486 -9.28 7.35 -13.43
CA VAL A 486 -10.00 6.17 -12.95
C VAL A 486 -9.56 4.91 -13.71
N ALA A 487 -9.49 4.95 -15.03
CA ALA A 487 -9.01 3.82 -15.83
C ALA A 487 -7.54 3.47 -15.56
N VAL A 488 -6.68 4.47 -15.34
CA VAL A 488 -5.29 4.27 -14.89
C VAL A 488 -5.24 3.60 -13.53
N GLN A 489 -6.09 3.99 -12.59
CA GLN A 489 -6.16 3.32 -11.29
C GLN A 489 -6.61 1.86 -11.42
N ILE A 490 -7.65 1.60 -12.22
CA ILE A 490 -8.17 0.24 -12.42
C ILE A 490 -7.08 -0.67 -13.00
N THR A 491 -6.35 -0.21 -14.01
CA THR A 491 -5.25 -0.97 -14.62
C THR A 491 -4.04 -1.11 -13.68
N LYS A 492 -3.75 -0.09 -12.86
CA LYS A 492 -2.73 -0.14 -11.80
C LYS A 492 -3.08 -1.17 -10.73
N VAL A 493 -4.33 -1.22 -10.27
CA VAL A 493 -4.83 -2.23 -9.31
C VAL A 493 -4.83 -3.63 -9.92
N GLY A 494 -5.23 -3.73 -11.20
CA GLY A 494 -5.17 -4.96 -11.98
C GLY A 494 -3.76 -5.39 -12.33
N ASN A 495 -2.76 -4.55 -12.04
CA ASN A 495 -1.36 -4.79 -12.33
C ASN A 495 -1.15 -5.19 -13.81
N VAL A 496 -1.79 -4.41 -14.69
CA VAL A 496 -1.68 -4.56 -16.14
C VAL A 496 -0.25 -4.25 -16.58
N ARG A 497 0.34 -5.14 -17.36
CA ARG A 497 1.73 -5.09 -17.83
C ARG A 497 1.82 -5.48 -19.31
N PRO A 498 2.94 -5.16 -19.97
CA PRO A 498 3.19 -5.62 -21.33
C PRO A 498 3.01 -7.14 -21.48
N ASN A 499 2.54 -7.53 -22.67
CA ASN A 499 2.38 -8.92 -23.08
C ASN A 499 1.29 -9.75 -22.33
N GLN A 500 0.37 -9.09 -21.62
CA GLN A 500 -0.78 -9.75 -20.99
C GLN A 500 -2.02 -9.75 -21.89
N THR A 501 -2.90 -10.73 -21.68
CA THR A 501 -4.27 -10.74 -22.22
C THR A 501 -5.25 -10.20 -21.17
N ILE A 502 -6.00 -9.18 -21.53
CA ILE A 502 -6.93 -8.46 -20.67
C ILE A 502 -8.36 -8.59 -21.20
N VAL A 503 -9.32 -8.87 -20.33
CA VAL A 503 -10.74 -8.81 -20.66
C VAL A 503 -11.39 -7.72 -19.83
N VAL A 504 -12.11 -6.82 -20.49
CA VAL A 504 -12.84 -5.71 -19.84
C VAL A 504 -14.33 -5.95 -20.01
N PHE A 505 -15.04 -6.15 -18.89
CA PHE A 505 -16.50 -6.17 -18.90
C PHE A 505 -17.03 -4.74 -18.85
N GLY A 506 -17.79 -4.37 -19.87
CA GLY A 506 -18.33 -3.03 -20.12
C GLY A 506 -17.62 -2.32 -21.26
N CYS A 507 -18.40 -1.79 -22.20
CA CYS A 507 -18.00 -0.84 -23.24
C CYS A 507 -18.71 0.53 -23.06
N GLY A 508 -19.06 0.87 -21.82
CA GLY A 508 -19.35 2.24 -21.41
C GLY A 508 -18.07 3.08 -21.23
N PRO A 509 -18.17 4.35 -20.79
CA PRO A 509 -17.03 5.27 -20.71
C PRO A 509 -15.81 4.70 -19.96
N ILE A 510 -16.01 4.17 -18.74
CA ILE A 510 -14.93 3.59 -17.94
C ILE A 510 -14.34 2.33 -18.58
N GLY A 511 -15.20 1.48 -19.15
CA GLY A 511 -14.77 0.26 -19.83
C GLY A 511 -13.92 0.55 -21.06
N LEU A 512 -14.36 1.49 -21.92
CA LEU A 512 -13.61 1.95 -23.09
C LEU A 512 -12.25 2.53 -22.70
N LEU A 513 -12.20 3.33 -21.64
CA LEU A 513 -10.96 3.90 -21.12
C LEU A 513 -10.04 2.82 -20.52
N CYS A 514 -10.58 1.83 -19.80
CA CYS A 514 -9.78 0.69 -19.32
C CYS A 514 -9.15 -0.11 -20.47
N GLN A 515 -9.89 -0.29 -21.57
CA GLN A 515 -9.38 -0.93 -22.78
C GLN A 515 -8.24 -0.10 -23.39
N ALA A 516 -8.45 1.19 -23.61
CA ALA A 516 -7.45 2.09 -24.17
C ALA A 516 -6.18 2.22 -23.31
N VAL A 517 -6.32 2.38 -21.99
CA VAL A 517 -5.17 2.39 -21.06
C VAL A 517 -4.43 1.05 -21.08
N SER A 518 -5.15 -0.08 -21.13
CA SER A 518 -4.51 -1.40 -21.23
C SER A 518 -3.67 -1.53 -22.51
N LYS A 519 -4.16 -1.01 -23.65
CA LYS A 519 -3.37 -0.95 -24.90
C LYS A 519 -2.18 0.00 -24.79
N ALA A 520 -2.35 1.16 -24.17
CA ALA A 520 -1.24 2.08 -23.91
C ALA A 520 -0.14 1.44 -23.05
N TYR A 521 -0.51 0.50 -22.17
CA TYR A 521 0.42 -0.30 -21.35
C TYR A 521 0.95 -1.55 -22.07
N SER A 522 0.77 -1.63 -23.39
CA SER A 522 1.28 -2.71 -24.25
C SER A 522 0.70 -4.09 -23.92
N ALA A 523 -0.55 -4.16 -23.46
CA ALA A 523 -1.27 -5.42 -23.39
C ALA A 523 -1.28 -6.11 -24.77
N ARG A 524 -0.97 -7.40 -24.79
CA ARG A 524 -0.91 -8.23 -26.02
C ARG A 524 -2.27 -8.26 -26.69
N LYS A 525 -3.32 -8.50 -25.90
CA LYS A 525 -4.70 -8.63 -26.38
C LYS A 525 -5.66 -8.02 -25.36
N VAL A 526 -6.58 -7.19 -25.82
CA VAL A 526 -7.65 -6.57 -25.02
C VAL A 526 -8.99 -6.94 -25.63
N ILE A 527 -9.88 -7.52 -24.83
CA ILE A 527 -11.22 -7.93 -25.27
C ILE A 527 -12.27 -7.12 -24.52
N GLY A 528 -13.11 -6.37 -25.22
CA GLY A 528 -14.26 -5.67 -24.66
C GLY A 528 -15.50 -6.56 -24.63
N VAL A 529 -16.27 -6.53 -23.55
CA VAL A 529 -17.54 -7.29 -23.43
C VAL A 529 -18.68 -6.32 -23.15
N ASP A 530 -19.73 -6.34 -23.96
CA ASP A 530 -20.92 -5.52 -23.73
C ASP A 530 -22.16 -6.19 -24.31
N ILE A 531 -23.33 -5.90 -23.77
CA ILE A 531 -24.61 -6.39 -24.29
C ILE A 531 -25.05 -5.63 -25.54
N SER A 532 -24.55 -4.41 -25.73
CA SER A 532 -24.85 -3.56 -26.89
C SER A 532 -23.86 -3.84 -28.02
N GLN A 533 -24.39 -4.23 -29.18
CA GLN A 533 -23.58 -4.41 -30.39
C GLN A 533 -22.94 -3.08 -30.82
N SER A 534 -23.67 -1.97 -30.75
CA SER A 534 -23.15 -0.66 -31.17
C SER A 534 -21.97 -0.19 -30.30
N ARG A 535 -22.02 -0.43 -28.98
CA ARG A 535 -20.89 -0.15 -28.07
C ARG A 535 -19.71 -1.09 -28.28
N ALA A 536 -19.98 -2.36 -28.54
CA ALA A 536 -18.94 -3.33 -28.88
C ALA A 536 -18.22 -2.95 -30.20
N ASP A 537 -18.97 -2.51 -31.21
CA ASP A 537 -18.39 -2.06 -32.48
C ASP A 537 -17.53 -0.81 -32.28
N PHE A 538 -18.00 0.16 -31.48
CA PHE A 538 -17.19 1.33 -31.14
C PHE A 538 -15.90 0.95 -30.41
N ALA A 539 -15.98 0.03 -29.45
CA ALA A 539 -14.82 -0.44 -28.68
C ALA A 539 -13.69 -1.00 -29.56
N ARG A 540 -14.01 -1.72 -30.65
CA ARG A 540 -13.00 -2.18 -31.65
C ARG A 540 -12.24 -1.02 -32.30
N THR A 541 -12.90 0.12 -32.49
CA THR A 541 -12.29 1.30 -33.11
C THR A 541 -11.55 2.18 -32.10
N PHE A 542 -11.62 1.88 -30.80
CA PHE A 542 -11.12 2.73 -29.73
C PHE A 542 -9.94 2.10 -28.98
N GLY A 543 -10.11 0.89 -28.44
CA GLY A 543 -9.09 0.27 -27.60
C GLY A 543 -9.16 -1.25 -27.47
N ALA A 544 -10.16 -1.92 -28.03
CA ALA A 544 -10.26 -3.38 -28.01
C ALA A 544 -9.69 -3.99 -29.29
N ASP A 545 -8.90 -5.06 -29.16
CA ASP A 545 -8.49 -5.89 -30.29
C ASP A 545 -9.66 -6.77 -30.76
N ASP A 546 -10.45 -7.24 -29.80
CA ASP A 546 -11.63 -8.09 -30.02
C ASP A 546 -12.79 -7.66 -29.12
N VAL A 547 -14.02 -8.01 -29.51
CA VAL A 547 -15.19 -7.79 -28.66
C VAL A 547 -16.12 -8.99 -28.62
N PHE A 548 -16.84 -9.11 -27.52
CA PHE A 548 -17.82 -10.15 -27.27
C PHE A 548 -19.16 -9.55 -26.86
N VAL A 549 -20.19 -9.84 -27.66
CA VAL A 549 -21.58 -9.60 -27.29
C VAL A 549 -22.16 -10.94 -26.83
N PRO A 550 -22.50 -11.10 -25.54
CA PRO A 550 -22.98 -12.38 -25.03
C PRO A 550 -24.36 -12.68 -25.60
N PRO A 551 -24.65 -13.94 -25.99
CA PRO A 551 -26.00 -14.33 -26.36
C PRO A 551 -26.95 -14.23 -25.14
N PRO A 552 -28.27 -14.09 -25.38
CA PRO A 552 -29.24 -14.08 -24.29
C PRO A 552 -29.18 -15.41 -23.52
N LYS A 553 -29.40 -15.34 -22.20
CA LYS A 553 -29.48 -16.53 -21.36
C LYS A 553 -30.67 -17.40 -21.82
N PRO A 554 -30.47 -18.71 -22.07
CA PRO A 554 -31.57 -19.60 -22.40
C PRO A 554 -32.64 -19.68 -21.30
N ASP A 555 -33.89 -19.88 -21.71
CA ASP A 555 -35.02 -20.06 -20.80
C ASP A 555 -34.79 -21.30 -19.90
N GLY A 556 -35.15 -21.18 -18.63
CA GLY A 556 -34.97 -22.25 -17.63
C GLY A 556 -33.52 -22.54 -17.22
N LYS A 557 -32.51 -21.96 -17.86
CA LYS A 557 -31.10 -22.10 -17.45
C LYS A 557 -30.81 -21.28 -16.20
N ASP A 558 -30.18 -21.92 -15.21
CA ASP A 558 -29.68 -21.24 -14.01
C ASP A 558 -28.66 -20.14 -14.37
N SER A 559 -28.74 -19.01 -13.66
CA SER A 559 -27.91 -17.82 -13.94
C SER A 559 -26.43 -18.06 -13.67
N CYS A 560 -26.07 -18.76 -12.59
CA CYS A 560 -24.67 -19.04 -12.27
C CYS A 560 -24.08 -20.03 -13.28
N ALA A 561 -24.82 -21.09 -13.61
CA ALA A 561 -24.43 -22.05 -14.62
C ALA A 561 -24.27 -21.41 -16.02
N TRP A 562 -25.08 -20.39 -16.32
CA TRP A 562 -24.93 -19.64 -17.56
C TRP A 562 -23.68 -18.76 -17.58
N SER A 563 -23.36 -18.09 -16.48
CA SER A 563 -22.14 -17.28 -16.36
C SER A 563 -20.86 -18.13 -16.51
N GLU A 564 -20.86 -19.35 -15.97
CA GLU A 564 -19.76 -20.31 -16.17
C GLU A 564 -19.66 -20.76 -17.64
N GLU A 565 -20.79 -21.05 -18.27
CA GLU A 565 -20.84 -21.44 -19.68
C GLU A 565 -20.38 -20.31 -20.62
N LEU A 566 -20.77 -19.06 -20.35
CA LEU A 566 -20.28 -17.89 -21.08
C LEU A 566 -18.76 -17.76 -20.98
N ALA A 567 -18.19 -17.99 -19.81
CA ALA A 567 -16.73 -17.97 -19.65
C ALA A 567 -16.04 -19.05 -20.50
N ARG A 568 -16.65 -20.24 -20.65
CA ARG A 568 -16.16 -21.31 -21.53
C ARG A 568 -16.25 -20.92 -23.01
N ILE A 569 -17.39 -20.40 -23.44
CA ILE A 569 -17.61 -19.90 -24.81
C ILE A 569 -16.57 -18.84 -25.16
N MET A 570 -16.28 -17.90 -24.25
CA MET A 570 -15.26 -16.87 -24.46
C MET A 570 -13.85 -17.46 -24.59
N LYS A 571 -13.49 -18.45 -23.76
CA LYS A 571 -12.18 -19.10 -23.84
C LYS A 571 -11.96 -19.80 -25.18
N GLU A 572 -12.98 -20.53 -25.64
CA GLU A 572 -12.96 -21.22 -26.93
C GLU A 572 -12.92 -20.22 -28.09
N LYS A 573 -13.80 -19.22 -28.09
CA LYS A 573 -13.91 -18.22 -29.17
C LYS A 573 -12.64 -17.40 -29.38
N PHE A 574 -11.93 -17.05 -28.31
CA PHE A 574 -10.78 -16.15 -28.38
C PHE A 574 -9.43 -16.84 -28.15
N ASP A 575 -9.42 -18.18 -28.10
CA ASP A 575 -8.25 -19.01 -27.84
C ASP A 575 -7.47 -18.57 -26.58
N LEU A 576 -8.17 -18.51 -25.45
CA LEU A 576 -7.63 -17.99 -24.17
C LEU A 576 -6.96 -19.06 -23.30
N GLY A 577 -6.99 -20.33 -23.71
CA GLY A 577 -6.55 -21.45 -22.88
C GLY A 577 -7.23 -21.43 -21.50
N GLU A 578 -6.44 -21.31 -20.43
CA GLU A 578 -6.94 -21.26 -19.05
C GLU A 578 -7.74 -19.99 -18.71
N GLY A 579 -7.60 -18.91 -19.50
CA GLY A 579 -8.23 -17.60 -19.28
C GLY A 579 -7.28 -16.40 -19.48
N PRO A 580 -7.79 -15.15 -19.42
CA PRO A 580 -6.96 -13.95 -19.45
C PRO A 580 -6.14 -13.79 -18.16
N ASP A 581 -5.05 -13.01 -18.25
CA ASP A 581 -4.21 -12.63 -17.12
C ASP A 581 -4.96 -11.75 -16.12
N VAL A 582 -5.73 -10.80 -16.66
CA VAL A 582 -6.47 -9.80 -15.89
C VAL A 582 -7.88 -9.64 -16.43
N VAL A 583 -8.85 -9.63 -15.53
CA VAL A 583 -10.22 -9.20 -15.82
C VAL A 583 -10.48 -7.87 -15.11
N LEU A 584 -10.96 -6.88 -15.87
CA LEU A 584 -11.40 -5.57 -15.36
C LEU A 584 -12.93 -5.51 -15.49
N GLU A 585 -13.64 -5.53 -14.37
CA GLU A 585 -15.10 -5.52 -14.33
C GLU A 585 -15.60 -4.09 -14.11
N ALA A 586 -16.17 -3.47 -15.16
CA ALA A 586 -16.62 -2.08 -15.17
C ALA A 586 -18.14 -1.93 -15.38
N THR A 587 -18.93 -2.99 -15.17
CA THR A 587 -20.40 -2.96 -15.29
C THR A 587 -21.12 -2.97 -13.96
N GLY A 588 -20.58 -3.67 -12.94
CA GLY A 588 -21.28 -3.96 -11.69
C GLY A 588 -22.40 -5.00 -11.82
N ALA A 589 -22.61 -5.58 -13.01
CA ALA A 589 -23.65 -6.58 -13.23
C ALA A 589 -23.24 -7.94 -12.68
N GLU A 590 -24.11 -8.57 -11.87
CA GLU A 590 -23.85 -9.87 -11.25
C GLU A 590 -23.40 -10.95 -12.25
N ALA A 591 -24.01 -11.01 -13.44
CA ALA A 591 -23.63 -11.95 -14.49
C ALA A 591 -22.20 -11.71 -15.01
N CYS A 592 -21.77 -10.44 -15.12
CA CYS A 592 -20.40 -10.10 -15.52
C CYS A 592 -19.40 -10.43 -14.40
N ILE A 593 -19.78 -10.20 -13.13
CA ILE A 593 -18.98 -10.57 -11.96
C ILE A 593 -18.73 -12.07 -11.94
N GLN A 594 -19.79 -12.87 -12.05
CA GLN A 594 -19.70 -14.33 -12.09
C GLN A 594 -18.85 -14.79 -13.29
N THR A 595 -19.19 -14.34 -14.51
CA THR A 595 -18.49 -14.74 -15.73
C THR A 595 -17.00 -14.39 -15.64
N GLY A 596 -16.66 -13.20 -15.15
CA GLY A 596 -15.28 -12.75 -15.00
C GLY A 596 -14.46 -13.62 -14.04
N VAL A 597 -15.05 -14.08 -12.93
CA VAL A 597 -14.38 -15.00 -11.99
C VAL A 597 -14.12 -16.37 -12.63
N HIS A 598 -15.08 -16.93 -13.36
CA HIS A 598 -14.89 -18.21 -14.08
C HIS A 598 -13.91 -18.07 -15.26
N LEU A 599 -13.85 -16.88 -15.87
CA LEU A 599 -13.02 -16.59 -17.03
C LEU A 599 -11.55 -16.45 -16.65
N THR A 600 -11.21 -15.67 -15.61
CA THR A 600 -9.84 -15.32 -15.19
C THR A 600 -8.96 -16.55 -14.99
N LYS A 601 -7.76 -16.62 -15.57
CA LYS A 601 -6.85 -17.77 -15.41
C LYS A 601 -6.49 -18.05 -13.95
N LYS A 602 -6.03 -19.28 -13.65
CA LYS A 602 -5.51 -19.60 -12.31
C LYS A 602 -4.31 -18.70 -11.96
N GLY A 603 -4.30 -18.14 -10.74
CA GLY A 603 -3.32 -17.14 -10.31
C GLY A 603 -3.50 -15.76 -10.97
N GLY A 604 -4.57 -15.56 -11.74
CA GLY A 604 -4.88 -14.29 -12.43
C GLY A 604 -5.48 -13.24 -11.50
N THR A 605 -5.64 -12.03 -12.03
CA THR A 605 -6.19 -10.88 -11.28
C THR A 605 -7.58 -10.51 -11.78
N TYR A 606 -8.50 -10.27 -10.86
CA TYR A 606 -9.83 -9.77 -11.13
C TYR A 606 -10.02 -8.44 -10.38
N VAL A 607 -10.45 -7.40 -11.09
CA VAL A 607 -10.69 -6.06 -10.52
C VAL A 607 -12.16 -5.70 -10.63
N GLN A 608 -12.80 -5.49 -9.49
CA GLN A 608 -14.15 -4.92 -9.40
C GLN A 608 -14.04 -3.38 -9.41
N ALA A 609 -14.56 -2.74 -10.45
CA ALA A 609 -14.64 -1.29 -10.56
C ALA A 609 -16.08 -0.79 -10.79
N GLY A 610 -16.88 -1.55 -11.52
CA GLY A 610 -18.29 -1.25 -11.73
C GLY A 610 -19.08 -1.30 -10.43
N MET A 611 -20.03 -0.39 -10.25
CA MET A 611 -20.89 -0.35 -9.07
C MET A 611 -22.29 -0.85 -9.45
N GLY A 612 -22.73 -1.92 -8.79
CA GLY A 612 -24.00 -2.59 -9.06
C GLY A 612 -24.92 -2.65 -7.86
N ARG A 613 -25.58 -3.81 -7.67
CA ARG A 613 -26.32 -4.09 -6.43
C ARG A 613 -25.34 -4.21 -5.27
N GLU A 614 -25.79 -3.85 -4.06
CA GLU A 614 -24.98 -3.95 -2.84
C GLU A 614 -24.51 -5.39 -2.57
N ASN A 615 -25.37 -6.37 -2.84
CA ASN A 615 -25.10 -7.78 -2.65
C ASN A 615 -25.40 -8.55 -3.94
N VAL A 616 -24.52 -9.50 -4.25
CA VAL A 616 -24.60 -10.37 -5.43
C VAL A 616 -24.22 -11.81 -5.06
N VAL A 617 -24.68 -12.77 -5.85
CA VAL A 617 -24.21 -14.15 -5.74
C VAL A 617 -22.81 -14.27 -6.34
N PHE A 618 -21.82 -14.59 -5.49
CA PHE A 618 -20.41 -14.62 -5.85
C PHE A 618 -19.85 -16.05 -5.85
N PRO A 619 -19.15 -16.51 -6.92
CA PRO A 619 -18.62 -17.87 -7.03
C PRO A 619 -17.34 -18.05 -6.19
N ILE A 620 -17.49 -18.03 -4.87
CA ILE A 620 -16.38 -17.99 -3.90
C ILE A 620 -15.46 -19.22 -4.01
N THR A 621 -16.01 -20.41 -4.17
CA THR A 621 -15.22 -21.64 -4.32
C THR A 621 -14.33 -21.57 -5.56
N THR A 622 -14.87 -21.09 -6.69
CA THR A 622 -14.11 -20.91 -7.93
C THR A 622 -12.97 -19.93 -7.74
N ALA A 623 -13.21 -18.79 -7.07
CA ALA A 623 -12.17 -17.81 -6.76
C ALA A 623 -11.05 -18.44 -5.91
N CYS A 624 -11.39 -19.22 -4.88
CA CYS A 624 -10.43 -19.88 -4.00
C CYS A 624 -9.60 -20.96 -4.72
N ILE A 625 -10.23 -21.89 -5.43
CA ILE A 625 -9.51 -23.02 -6.07
C ILE A 625 -8.65 -22.57 -7.26
N ARG A 626 -8.96 -21.41 -7.85
CA ARG A 626 -8.15 -20.80 -8.91
C ARG A 626 -7.07 -19.87 -8.38
N ASP A 627 -6.96 -19.67 -7.06
CA ASP A 627 -5.99 -18.77 -6.42
C ASP A 627 -6.04 -17.36 -7.02
N LEU A 628 -7.24 -16.80 -7.17
CA LEU A 628 -7.42 -15.48 -7.80
C LEU A 628 -7.01 -14.35 -6.86
N THR A 629 -6.34 -13.34 -7.42
CA THR A 629 -6.20 -12.04 -6.76
C THR A 629 -7.41 -11.19 -7.09
N ILE A 630 -8.25 -10.91 -6.09
CA ILE A 630 -9.49 -10.14 -6.26
C ILE A 630 -9.35 -8.79 -5.56
N ARG A 631 -9.59 -7.70 -6.30
CA ARG A 631 -9.39 -6.33 -5.80
C ARG A 631 -10.57 -5.44 -6.17
N GLY A 632 -11.04 -4.64 -5.23
CA GLY A 632 -11.84 -3.45 -5.54
C GLY A 632 -10.94 -2.30 -6.00
N SER A 633 -11.47 -1.45 -6.88
CA SER A 633 -10.86 -0.17 -7.25
C SER A 633 -11.83 0.97 -6.94
N ILE A 634 -11.34 1.97 -6.19
CA ILE A 634 -12.10 3.18 -5.86
C ILE A 634 -11.28 4.41 -6.25
N ARG A 635 -11.89 5.28 -7.09
CA ARG A 635 -11.30 6.55 -7.57
C ARG A 635 -9.91 6.34 -8.18
N TYR A 636 -8.87 6.95 -7.62
CA TYR A 636 -7.48 6.91 -8.10
C TYR A 636 -6.49 7.25 -6.99
N THR A 637 -5.22 6.88 -7.17
CA THR A 637 -4.12 7.12 -6.22
C THR A 637 -3.04 8.00 -6.85
N VAL A 638 -2.00 8.33 -6.07
CA VAL A 638 -0.81 9.06 -6.53
C VAL A 638 -0.34 8.57 -7.89
N GLY A 639 -0.14 9.53 -8.79
CA GLY A 639 0.38 9.33 -10.14
C GLY A 639 -0.68 9.03 -11.20
N CYS A 640 -1.93 8.74 -10.84
CA CYS A 640 -2.99 8.47 -11.81
C CYS A 640 -3.34 9.69 -12.67
N TYR A 641 -3.52 10.86 -12.05
CA TYR A 641 -3.83 12.11 -12.77
C TYR A 641 -2.72 12.58 -13.71
N PRO A 642 -1.45 12.68 -13.27
CA PRO A 642 -0.34 12.98 -14.19
C PRO A 642 -0.26 12.00 -15.36
N THR A 643 -0.42 10.71 -15.08
CA THR A 643 -0.41 9.67 -16.13
C THR A 643 -1.58 9.87 -17.10
N ALA A 644 -2.77 10.24 -16.61
CA ALA A 644 -3.92 10.52 -17.45
C ALA A 644 -3.67 11.73 -18.37
N VAL A 645 -3.12 12.81 -17.83
CA VAL A 645 -2.69 13.98 -18.62
C VAL A 645 -1.69 13.56 -19.70
N ASP A 646 -0.66 12.78 -19.35
CA ASP A 646 0.36 12.31 -20.29
C ASP A 646 -0.23 11.42 -21.40
N LEU A 647 -1.16 10.53 -21.06
CA LEU A 647 -1.80 9.63 -22.02
C LEU A 647 -2.67 10.37 -23.04
N ILE A 648 -3.39 11.40 -22.60
CA ILE A 648 -4.18 12.26 -23.49
C ILE A 648 -3.24 13.15 -24.31
N SER A 649 -2.32 13.85 -23.65
CA SER A 649 -1.39 14.80 -24.28
C SER A 649 -0.54 14.16 -25.37
N SER A 650 -0.08 12.92 -25.17
CA SER A 650 0.71 12.16 -26.15
C SER A 650 -0.11 11.54 -27.28
N GLY A 651 -1.44 11.70 -27.27
CA GLY A 651 -2.34 11.10 -28.25
C GLY A 651 -2.50 9.59 -28.11
N LYS A 652 -2.04 8.99 -27.00
CA LYS A 652 -2.24 7.56 -26.72
C LYS A 652 -3.70 7.23 -26.41
N ILE A 653 -4.46 8.20 -25.91
CA ILE A 653 -5.90 8.10 -25.70
C ILE A 653 -6.57 9.34 -26.30
N ASP A 654 -7.34 9.13 -27.37
CA ASP A 654 -8.13 10.18 -28.03
C ASP A 654 -9.50 10.31 -27.35
N VAL A 655 -9.53 11.05 -26.25
CA VAL A 655 -10.74 11.19 -25.42
C VAL A 655 -11.86 11.95 -26.12
N LYS A 656 -11.58 12.77 -27.15
CA LYS A 656 -12.61 13.55 -27.86
C LYS A 656 -13.64 12.64 -28.55
N ARG A 657 -13.21 11.46 -28.99
CA ARG A 657 -14.08 10.46 -29.61
C ARG A 657 -15.13 9.90 -28.66
N LEU A 658 -14.96 10.07 -27.34
CA LEU A 658 -15.96 9.66 -26.34
C LEU A 658 -17.08 10.69 -26.17
N ILE A 659 -16.87 11.94 -26.59
CA ILE A 659 -17.83 13.04 -26.39
C ILE A 659 -18.89 12.95 -27.47
N THR A 660 -20.09 12.49 -27.09
CA THR A 660 -21.23 12.35 -28.01
C THR A 660 -22.12 13.56 -28.03
N ASN A 661 -22.18 14.32 -26.91
CA ASN A 661 -23.10 15.43 -26.75
C ASN A 661 -22.46 16.57 -25.96
N ARG A 662 -22.82 17.80 -26.34
CA ARG A 662 -22.39 19.04 -25.69
C ARG A 662 -23.62 19.87 -25.35
N TYR A 663 -23.66 20.40 -24.14
CA TYR A 663 -24.73 21.23 -23.64
C TYR A 663 -24.15 22.50 -23.02
N LYS A 664 -24.91 23.59 -23.04
CA LYS A 664 -24.59 24.77 -22.23
C LYS A 664 -25.00 24.55 -20.79
N PHE A 665 -24.45 25.33 -19.87
CA PHE A 665 -24.78 25.28 -18.45
C PHE A 665 -26.30 25.36 -18.19
N GLU A 666 -27.02 26.24 -18.88
CA GLU A 666 -28.47 26.43 -18.72
C GLU A 666 -29.29 25.20 -19.14
N GLN A 667 -28.66 24.26 -19.83
CA GLN A 667 -29.27 23.01 -20.30
C GLN A 667 -28.78 21.79 -19.50
N ALA A 668 -28.18 22.00 -18.32
CA ALA A 668 -27.67 20.92 -17.48
C ALA A 668 -28.75 19.88 -17.15
N GLU A 669 -29.99 20.29 -16.89
CA GLU A 669 -31.10 19.37 -16.61
C GLU A 669 -31.40 18.44 -17.81
N ASP A 670 -31.46 18.98 -19.03
CA ASP A 670 -31.62 18.20 -20.26
C ASP A 670 -30.46 17.21 -20.47
N ALA A 671 -29.24 17.65 -20.15
CA ALA A 671 -28.04 16.82 -20.25
C ALA A 671 -28.08 15.63 -19.27
N PHE A 672 -28.52 15.88 -18.04
CA PHE A 672 -28.72 14.83 -17.03
C PHE A 672 -29.83 13.86 -17.42
N GLU A 673 -30.95 14.36 -17.96
CA GLU A 673 -32.03 13.53 -18.46
C GLU A 673 -31.58 12.64 -19.63
N LEU A 674 -30.74 13.16 -20.54
CA LEU A 674 -30.15 12.36 -21.62
C LEU A 674 -29.29 11.21 -21.07
N VAL A 675 -28.41 11.48 -20.10
CA VAL A 675 -27.56 10.44 -19.49
C VAL A 675 -28.41 9.41 -18.75
N ARG A 676 -29.47 9.84 -18.04
CA ARG A 676 -30.40 8.96 -17.32
C ARG A 676 -31.12 7.97 -18.25
N GLN A 677 -31.42 8.36 -19.49
CA GLN A 677 -32.05 7.48 -20.47
C GLN A 677 -31.16 6.29 -20.87
N GLY A 678 -29.84 6.39 -20.67
CA GLY A 678 -28.92 5.26 -20.89
C GLY A 678 -28.88 4.75 -22.33
N LYS A 679 -29.23 5.59 -23.31
CA LYS A 679 -29.24 5.22 -24.74
C LYS A 679 -27.85 4.76 -25.19
N GLU A 680 -27.81 3.74 -26.04
CA GLU A 680 -26.54 3.13 -26.48
C GLU A 680 -25.62 4.12 -27.20
N SER A 681 -26.20 5.07 -27.94
CA SER A 681 -25.50 6.11 -28.70
C SER A 681 -24.85 7.21 -27.84
N VAL A 682 -25.08 7.21 -26.53
CA VAL A 682 -24.55 8.22 -25.60
C VAL A 682 -23.39 7.60 -24.82
N ILE A 683 -22.21 8.23 -24.88
CA ILE A 683 -21.00 7.78 -24.17
C ILE A 683 -20.63 8.81 -23.11
N LYS A 684 -20.08 9.97 -23.50
CA LYS A 684 -19.77 11.08 -22.60
C LYS A 684 -20.52 12.33 -23.02
N VAL A 685 -21.18 12.95 -22.05
CA VAL A 685 -21.86 14.24 -22.20
C VAL A 685 -21.05 15.29 -21.46
N ILE A 686 -20.79 16.40 -22.13
CA ILE A 686 -20.04 17.54 -21.60
C ILE A 686 -20.97 18.73 -21.46
N ILE A 687 -20.88 19.42 -20.32
CA ILE A 687 -21.54 20.70 -20.06
C ILE A 687 -20.49 21.80 -20.08
N GLU A 688 -20.68 22.78 -20.95
CA GLU A 688 -19.89 24.02 -20.99
C GLU A 688 -20.19 24.86 -19.74
N GLY A 689 -19.15 25.35 -19.09
CA GLY A 689 -19.24 26.20 -17.90
C GLY A 689 -19.83 27.57 -18.18
N VAL A 690 -20.15 28.30 -17.12
CA VAL A 690 -20.74 29.64 -17.22
C VAL A 690 -19.70 30.63 -17.73
N THR A 691 -19.99 31.26 -18.88
CA THR A 691 -19.11 32.27 -19.47
C THR A 691 -18.99 33.51 -18.58
N ALA A 692 -17.86 34.21 -18.71
CA ALA A 692 -17.50 35.35 -17.87
C ALA A 692 -18.50 36.50 -18.00
#